data_AF-L1JDB6-F1
#
_entry.id   AF-L1JDB6-F1
#
_cell.length_a   1.000
_cell.length_b   1.000
_cell.length_c   1.000
_cell.angle_alpha   90.00
_cell.angle_beta   90.00
_cell.angle_gamma   90.00
#
_symmetry.space_group_name_H-M   'P 1'
#
loop_
_entity.id
_entity.type
_entity.pdbx_description
1 polymer ?
#
loop_
_entity_poly.entity_id
_entity_poly.type
_entity_poly.pdbx_seq_one_letter_code
_entity_poly.pdbx_strand_id
1 'polypeptide(L)'
;MAELLGLWSVGYNAAMLVLFLLLIYKLVILPLNQLLLPLNRLAALLRSQTCRIVEAGKARQQRLQRSKQAELVSLRGHEGEEAGEEGKERRSNKGSDLASLLRDLVASNLSYEELPFYDVFHSSPCPEAAGQTHLLRILLVRSLGFVYAVAFLIVALQGRPLVGRAGLSPVLEEGQLRFLFLDHDACLELIGWSGFLLSSAQCLGLVDHVAASVGLWGLYLVFYRSALHAEHFFHYGWDFQILETGFLLIFLSPTFCPDGRPSGTVLWLLRWLAFRVMLGAGRSKLMAQETCWRWEHLDCLSFHFETTGSPSPLGWFMHHAPPAALQLGVVANHAVELAVPWLILFPCRAVRLFAGVSSILFMLGIALTGNYAFLNHLTCVPLLACLDDKFLHSFFFPLSSAPPAGKHSPHRRILFSRAAAVVVSATIVLKSVVPEEEGGASPVGNLFGSHPWLQTFDSLFLVNAYGVFGSITKRRTEVVLSLARDGQDGSSSGWEEIEFMCKPDGLRKLPCFVTPYHFRFDWEVWIAVTAMGEHTGPVTPPFLRRFIRKVLQGDRDAMGLVRTRMADGQVPSAVKVSFYLYRASSLAELLSSGRWWERRLLREEIHRGEGRQLEQSGDPARRDRCLLLLSLGLVAWMWKLRRGGRRERTDAILVVLLLLSVVLVVVMHDMTGVRVGLLLLQLLSAVALCWAKERAADPLVLALSFLPLVVLLLA
;
A
#
# COMPACT_ATOMS: atom_id res chain seq x y z
N MET A 1 8.94 22.73 -1.53
CA MET A 1 8.54 21.35 -1.91
C MET A 1 8.35 20.44 -0.70
N ALA A 2 9.32 20.29 0.22
CA ALA A 2 9.13 19.49 1.44
C ALA A 2 7.90 19.92 2.28
N GLU A 3 7.65 21.23 2.42
CA GLU A 3 6.45 21.75 3.09
C GLU A 3 5.14 21.43 2.34
N LEU A 4 5.16 21.46 1.01
CA LEU A 4 4.02 21.06 0.17
C LEU A 4 3.76 19.56 0.26
N LEU A 5 4.81 18.72 0.32
CA LEU A 5 4.70 17.30 0.58
C LEU A 5 4.15 17.02 1.97
N GLY A 6 4.51 17.83 2.97
CA GLY A 6 3.93 17.78 4.31
C GLY A 6 2.44 18.16 4.34
N LEU A 7 2.03 19.22 3.63
CA LEU A 7 0.62 19.60 3.53
C LEU A 7 -0.20 18.55 2.76
N TRP A 8 0.36 18.02 1.67
CA TRP A 8 -0.24 16.93 0.91
C TRP A 8 -0.38 15.67 1.76
N SER A 9 0.65 15.29 2.52
CA SER A 9 0.58 14.14 3.41
C SER A 9 -0.53 14.37 4.44
N VAL A 10 -0.60 15.52 5.12
CA VAL A 10 -1.66 15.80 6.11
C VAL A 10 -3.07 15.65 5.50
N GLY A 11 -3.34 16.22 4.32
CA GLY A 11 -4.64 16.11 3.66
C GLY A 11 -4.97 14.68 3.22
N TYR A 12 -4.00 13.99 2.62
CA TYR A 12 -4.11 12.59 2.23
C TYR A 12 -4.36 11.68 3.44
N ASN A 13 -3.65 11.91 4.54
CA ASN A 13 -3.73 11.11 5.75
C ASN A 13 -5.07 11.31 6.47
N ALA A 14 -5.60 12.54 6.50
CA ALA A 14 -6.93 12.79 7.01
C ALA A 14 -7.98 12.01 6.20
N ALA A 15 -7.87 12.01 4.87
CA ALA A 15 -8.75 11.24 4.00
C ALA A 15 -8.61 9.72 4.21
N MET A 16 -7.38 9.22 4.36
CA MET A 16 -7.10 7.80 4.62
C MET A 16 -7.60 7.35 5.98
N LEU A 17 -7.42 8.16 7.03
CA LEU A 17 -7.95 7.88 8.36
C LEU A 17 -9.48 7.88 8.34
N VAL A 18 -10.11 8.85 7.67
CA VAL A 18 -11.56 8.87 7.48
C VAL A 18 -12.02 7.63 6.72
N LEU A 19 -11.35 7.25 5.64
CA LEU A 19 -11.68 6.05 4.87
C LEU A 19 -11.54 4.78 5.72
N PHE A 20 -10.46 4.67 6.48
CA PHE A 20 -10.20 3.56 7.39
C PHE A 20 -11.28 3.45 8.46
N LEU A 21 -11.63 4.57 9.11
CA LEU A 21 -12.71 4.63 10.11
C LEU A 21 -14.08 4.32 9.49
N LEU A 22 -14.35 4.81 8.27
CA LEU A 22 -15.59 4.49 7.54
C LEU A 22 -15.67 3.01 7.16
N LEU A 23 -14.55 2.40 6.75
CA LEU A 23 -14.47 0.97 6.47
C LEU A 23 -14.70 0.16 7.75
N ILE A 24 -14.06 0.51 8.87
CA ILE A 24 -14.32 -0.12 10.18
C ILE A 24 -15.79 0.04 10.56
N TYR A 25 -16.34 1.26 10.45
CA TYR A 25 -17.71 1.52 10.82
C TYR A 25 -18.70 0.71 9.98
N LYS A 26 -18.58 0.72 8.64
CA LYS A 26 -19.50 0.01 7.76
C LYS A 26 -19.34 -1.51 7.80
N LEU A 27 -18.12 -2.03 7.99
CA LEU A 27 -17.81 -3.45 7.80
C LEU A 27 -17.64 -4.22 9.10
N VAL A 28 -17.36 -3.53 10.20
CA VAL A 28 -17.20 -4.13 11.53
C VAL A 28 -18.31 -3.68 12.45
N ILE A 29 -18.48 -2.36 12.65
CA ILE A 29 -19.40 -1.84 13.67
C ILE A 29 -20.86 -1.99 13.26
N LEU A 30 -21.22 -1.65 12.02
CA LEU A 30 -22.60 -1.71 11.54
C LEU A 30 -23.15 -3.14 11.53
N PRO A 31 -22.44 -4.17 11.02
CA PRO A 31 -22.90 -5.56 11.12
C PRO A 31 -22.96 -6.05 12.57
N LEU A 32 -22.00 -5.67 13.42
CA LEU A 32 -22.01 -6.03 14.84
C LEU A 32 -23.23 -5.44 15.57
N ASN A 33 -23.57 -4.17 15.29
CA ASN A 33 -24.79 -3.54 15.81
C ASN A 33 -26.06 -4.20 15.26
N GLN A 34 -26.07 -4.56 13.97
CA GLN A 34 -27.18 -5.30 13.37
C GLN A 34 -27.29 -6.76 13.85
N LEU A 35 -26.22 -7.33 14.42
CA LEU A 35 -26.21 -8.64 15.10
C LEU A 35 -26.67 -8.55 16.57
N LEU A 36 -26.34 -7.45 17.26
CA LEU A 36 -26.74 -7.22 18.66
C LEU A 36 -28.25 -6.93 18.81
N LEU A 37 -28.86 -6.27 17.84
CA LEU A 37 -30.31 -6.00 17.79
C LEU A 37 -31.19 -7.27 17.78
N PRO A 38 -30.97 -8.27 16.90
CA PRO A 38 -31.72 -9.52 16.90
C PRO A 38 -31.38 -10.41 18.09
N LEU A 39 -30.15 -10.39 18.63
CA LEU A 39 -29.81 -11.11 19.87
C LEU A 39 -30.61 -10.56 21.07
N ASN A 40 -30.79 -9.23 21.15
CA ASN A 40 -31.64 -8.62 22.18
C ASN A 40 -33.13 -8.97 21.98
N ARG A 41 -33.62 -9.03 20.74
CA ARG A 41 -35.00 -9.49 20.46
C ARG A 41 -35.20 -10.98 20.75
N LEU A 42 -34.21 -11.81 20.44
CA LEU A 42 -34.21 -13.25 20.75
C LEU A 42 -34.19 -13.45 22.27
N ALA A 43 -33.38 -12.70 23.01
CA ALA A 43 -33.35 -12.72 24.47
C ALA A 43 -34.69 -12.24 25.08
N ALA A 44 -35.38 -11.30 24.46
CA ALA A 44 -36.71 -10.85 24.88
C ALA A 44 -37.81 -11.89 24.57
N LEU A 45 -37.75 -12.53 23.40
CA LEU A 45 -38.65 -13.63 23.01
C LEU A 45 -38.47 -14.87 23.90
N LEU A 46 -37.22 -15.22 24.21
CA LEU A 46 -36.91 -16.31 25.13
C LEU A 46 -37.45 -16.02 26.53
N ARG A 47 -37.29 -14.79 27.06
CA ARG A 47 -37.90 -14.40 28.34
C ARG A 47 -39.43 -14.48 28.32
N SER A 48 -40.07 -14.04 27.23
CA SER A 48 -41.52 -14.12 27.04
C SER A 48 -42.03 -15.56 27.01
N GLN A 49 -41.37 -16.44 26.26
CA GLN A 49 -41.69 -17.86 26.16
C GLN A 49 -41.49 -18.58 27.50
N THR A 50 -40.40 -18.28 28.21
CA THR A 50 -40.13 -18.84 29.54
C THR A 50 -41.23 -18.46 30.54
N CYS A 51 -41.72 -17.22 30.51
CA CYS A 51 -42.84 -16.77 31.34
C CYS A 51 -44.14 -17.55 31.05
N ARG A 52 -44.48 -17.77 29.77
CA ARG A 52 -45.68 -18.52 29.38
C ARG A 52 -45.62 -19.99 29.79
N ILE A 53 -44.45 -20.62 29.70
CA ILE A 53 -44.24 -22.01 30.13
C ILE A 53 -44.43 -22.13 31.65
N VAL A 54 -43.91 -21.18 32.42
CA VAL A 54 -44.07 -21.15 33.89
C VAL A 54 -45.54 -20.96 34.28
N GLU A 55 -46.28 -20.08 33.59
CA GLU A 55 -47.72 -19.89 33.84
C GLU A 55 -48.56 -21.11 33.46
N ALA A 56 -48.27 -21.74 32.32
CA ALA A 56 -48.92 -22.99 31.90
C ALA A 56 -48.65 -24.14 32.89
N GLY A 57 -47.42 -24.22 33.42
CA GLY A 57 -47.05 -25.17 34.48
C GLY A 57 -47.87 -24.96 35.76
N LYS A 58 -47.99 -23.71 36.23
CA LYS A 58 -48.81 -23.37 37.41
C LYS A 58 -50.30 -23.71 37.20
N ALA A 59 -50.85 -23.42 36.02
CA ALA A 59 -52.24 -23.73 35.70
C ALA A 59 -52.50 -25.25 35.63
N ARG A 60 -51.54 -26.04 35.12
CA ARG A 60 -51.63 -27.50 35.08
C ARG A 60 -51.53 -28.11 36.48
N GLN A 61 -50.67 -27.57 37.34
CA GLN A 61 -50.55 -28.00 38.74
C GLN A 61 -51.84 -27.74 39.53
N GLN A 62 -52.48 -26.58 39.32
CA GLN A 62 -53.79 -26.29 39.92
C GLN A 62 -54.90 -27.23 39.43
N ARG A 63 -54.91 -27.61 38.15
CA ARG A 63 -55.87 -28.60 37.63
C ARG A 63 -55.64 -29.99 38.24
N LEU A 64 -54.39 -30.40 38.38
CA LEU A 64 -54.03 -31.68 39.02
C LEU A 64 -54.41 -31.71 40.51
N GLN A 65 -54.24 -30.60 41.23
CA GLN A 65 -54.71 -30.50 42.61
C GLN A 65 -56.24 -30.59 42.69
N ARG A 66 -56.98 -29.90 41.81
CA ARG A 66 -58.44 -30.00 41.74
C ARG A 66 -58.92 -31.41 41.37
N SER A 67 -58.24 -32.07 40.44
CA SER A 67 -58.53 -33.45 40.04
C SER A 67 -58.32 -34.43 41.20
N LYS A 68 -57.18 -34.33 41.90
CA LYS A 68 -56.91 -35.16 43.09
C LYS A 68 -57.91 -34.90 44.22
N GLN A 69 -58.34 -33.66 44.37
CA GLN A 69 -59.32 -33.29 45.39
C GLN A 69 -60.73 -33.78 45.03
N ALA A 70 -61.09 -33.80 43.75
CA ALA A 70 -62.32 -34.42 43.26
C ALA A 70 -62.30 -35.94 43.38
N GLU A 71 -61.16 -36.58 43.12
CA GLU A 71 -60.96 -38.03 43.25
C GLU A 71 -60.97 -38.49 44.72
N LEU A 72 -60.42 -37.68 45.64
CA LEU A 72 -60.56 -37.89 47.09
C LEU A 72 -62.01 -37.75 47.59
N VAL A 73 -62.83 -36.93 46.90
CA VAL A 73 -64.26 -36.79 47.21
C VAL A 73 -65.07 -37.95 46.63
N SER A 74 -64.70 -38.49 45.45
CA SER A 74 -65.38 -39.67 44.87
C SER A 74 -65.01 -40.98 45.57
N LEU A 75 -63.78 -41.13 46.06
CA LEU A 75 -63.33 -42.31 46.81
C LEU A 75 -63.93 -42.40 48.23
N ARG A 76 -64.45 -41.28 48.78
CA ARG A 76 -65.27 -41.30 50.00
C ARG A 76 -66.74 -41.63 49.75
N GLY A 77 -67.17 -41.72 48.50
CA GLY A 77 -68.56 -42.02 48.11
C GLY A 77 -68.82 -43.46 47.67
N HIS A 78 -67.79 -44.27 47.49
CA HIS A 78 -67.90 -45.65 46.97
C HIS A 78 -67.07 -46.65 47.81
N GLU A 79 -67.38 -46.74 49.10
CA GLU A 79 -67.23 -48.00 49.85
C GLU A 79 -68.62 -48.65 49.91
N GLY A 80 -68.91 -49.49 48.89
CA GLY A 80 -70.15 -50.23 48.76
C GLY A 80 -70.13 -51.11 47.50
N GLU A 81 -70.09 -52.42 47.73
CA GLU A 81 -70.42 -53.54 46.81
C GLU A 81 -69.40 -54.01 45.75
N GLU A 82 -68.73 -55.09 46.14
CA GLU A 82 -68.54 -56.40 45.49
C GLU A 82 -68.01 -56.58 44.04
N ALA A 83 -66.85 -57.29 44.01
CA ALA A 83 -66.53 -58.55 43.31
C ALA A 83 -66.59 -58.67 41.77
N GLY A 84 -65.45 -59.11 41.18
CA GLY A 84 -65.45 -59.96 39.98
C GLY A 84 -64.36 -59.71 38.94
N GLU A 85 -63.40 -60.65 38.89
CA GLU A 85 -62.61 -61.11 37.73
C GLU A 85 -61.36 -60.37 37.18
N GLU A 86 -60.28 -61.15 37.22
CA GLU A 86 -59.05 -61.23 36.41
C GLU A 86 -58.66 -60.08 35.45
N GLY A 87 -57.48 -59.50 35.70
CA GLY A 87 -56.86 -58.56 34.75
C GLY A 87 -55.43 -58.13 35.09
N LYS A 88 -54.45 -59.02 34.87
CA LYS A 88 -53.08 -58.76 34.38
C LYS A 88 -52.48 -57.35 34.67
N GLU A 89 -51.83 -57.20 35.82
CA GLU A 89 -51.18 -55.94 36.21
C GLU A 89 -49.78 -55.77 35.56
N ARG A 90 -49.71 -54.92 34.54
CA ARG A 90 -48.47 -54.48 33.88
C ARG A 90 -48.07 -53.12 34.47
N ARG A 91 -47.13 -53.10 35.42
CA ARG A 91 -46.41 -51.89 35.84
C ARG A 91 -45.66 -51.30 34.64
N SER A 92 -46.21 -50.28 34.00
CA SER A 92 -45.49 -49.43 33.04
C SER A 92 -45.14 -48.10 33.69
N ASN A 93 -43.84 -47.96 33.91
CA ASN A 93 -43.13 -46.79 34.37
C ASN A 93 -43.36 -45.62 33.38
N LYS A 94 -44.06 -44.56 33.80
CA LYS A 94 -44.13 -43.28 33.08
C LYS A 94 -42.79 -42.56 33.19
N GLY A 95 -41.85 -42.98 32.36
CA GLY A 95 -40.58 -42.31 32.10
C GLY A 95 -40.38 -42.16 30.60
N SER A 96 -41.12 -41.27 29.95
CA SER A 96 -40.86 -40.81 28.58
C SER A 96 -41.78 -39.65 28.20
N ASP A 97 -41.54 -38.46 28.77
CA ASP A 97 -42.26 -37.25 28.32
C ASP A 97 -41.33 -36.04 28.14
N LEU A 98 -40.06 -36.30 27.79
CA LEU A 98 -39.11 -35.27 27.34
C LEU A 98 -38.80 -35.40 25.84
N ALA A 99 -38.81 -36.64 25.32
CA ALA A 99 -38.58 -36.93 23.90
C ALA A 99 -39.81 -36.70 23.01
N SER A 100 -41.02 -36.67 23.58
CA SER A 100 -42.26 -36.19 22.96
C SER A 100 -42.25 -34.66 22.87
N LEU A 101 -41.92 -34.01 23.99
CA LEU A 101 -41.83 -32.56 24.15
C LEU A 101 -40.79 -31.92 23.22
N LEU A 102 -39.64 -32.57 23.01
CA LEU A 102 -38.63 -32.13 22.04
C LEU A 102 -39.06 -32.33 20.59
N ARG A 103 -39.89 -33.34 20.29
CA ARG A 103 -40.39 -33.58 18.92
C ARG A 103 -41.46 -32.57 18.52
N ASP A 104 -42.34 -32.18 19.44
CA ASP A 104 -43.35 -31.16 19.16
C ASP A 104 -42.75 -29.75 19.03
N LEU A 105 -41.65 -29.47 19.73
CA LEU A 105 -40.89 -28.22 19.58
C LEU A 105 -40.18 -28.12 18.22
N VAL A 106 -39.67 -29.24 17.71
CA VAL A 106 -39.07 -29.32 16.37
C VAL A 106 -40.13 -29.27 15.26
N ALA A 107 -41.38 -29.65 15.55
CA ALA A 107 -42.49 -29.61 14.61
C ALA A 107 -43.19 -28.23 14.50
N SER A 108 -42.90 -27.28 15.40
CA SER A 108 -43.38 -25.90 15.25
C SER A 108 -42.59 -25.18 14.15
N ASN A 109 -43.22 -25.03 12.99
CA ASN A 109 -42.72 -24.30 11.81
C ASN A 109 -42.26 -22.88 12.15
N LEU A 110 -41.00 -22.73 12.55
CA LEU A 110 -40.22 -21.55 12.22
C LEU A 110 -39.72 -21.78 10.79
N SER A 111 -40.40 -21.15 9.84
CA SER A 111 -39.92 -21.02 8.46
C SER A 111 -38.48 -20.52 8.51
N TYR A 112 -37.56 -21.35 8.07
CA TYR A 112 -36.11 -21.07 7.99
C TYR A 112 -35.80 -19.85 7.07
N GLU A 113 -36.82 -19.36 6.36
CA GLU A 113 -36.80 -18.21 5.43
C GLU A 113 -36.98 -16.85 6.12
N GLU A 114 -37.41 -16.77 7.39
CA GLU A 114 -37.67 -15.48 8.08
C GLU A 114 -36.47 -14.93 8.89
N LEU A 115 -35.31 -15.59 8.83
CA LEU A 115 -34.07 -15.09 9.44
C LEU A 115 -33.43 -14.04 8.51
N PRO A 116 -33.08 -12.83 9.00
CA PRO A 116 -32.48 -11.76 8.18
C PRO A 116 -31.06 -12.07 7.65
N PHE A 117 -30.57 -13.29 7.90
CA PHE A 117 -29.28 -13.80 7.42
C PHE A 117 -29.41 -14.74 6.21
N TYR A 118 -30.62 -15.13 5.81
CA TYR A 118 -30.84 -16.05 4.68
C TYR A 118 -30.26 -15.47 3.38
N ASP A 119 -30.52 -14.19 3.10
CA ASP A 119 -30.04 -13.50 1.88
C ASP A 119 -28.53 -13.21 1.86
N VAL A 120 -27.86 -13.23 3.02
CA VAL A 120 -26.42 -12.91 3.10
C VAL A 120 -25.54 -14.15 2.89
N PHE A 121 -26.03 -15.33 3.28
CA PHE A 121 -25.22 -16.56 3.29
C PHE A 121 -25.73 -17.68 2.36
N HIS A 122 -26.99 -17.65 1.92
CA HIS A 122 -27.56 -18.63 0.99
C HIS A 122 -27.89 -18.01 -0.38
N SER A 123 -26.88 -17.49 -1.07
CA SER A 123 -26.88 -17.63 -2.52
C SER A 123 -26.60 -19.10 -2.84
N SER A 124 -27.48 -19.75 -3.61
CA SER A 124 -27.44 -21.11 -4.20
C SER A 124 -26.03 -21.57 -4.65
N PRO A 125 -25.77 -22.85 -5.01
CA PRO A 125 -24.50 -23.23 -5.65
C PRO A 125 -24.35 -22.40 -6.92
N CYS A 126 -23.61 -21.30 -6.81
CA CYS A 126 -23.84 -20.15 -7.66
C CYS A 126 -23.00 -20.36 -8.92
N PRO A 127 -23.60 -20.49 -10.11
CA PRO A 127 -22.86 -20.14 -11.31
C PRO A 127 -22.40 -18.70 -11.08
N GLU A 128 -21.11 -18.41 -11.32
CA GLU A 128 -20.57 -17.05 -11.26
C GLU A 128 -21.54 -16.11 -11.96
N ALA A 129 -22.33 -15.35 -11.18
CA ALA A 129 -23.16 -14.32 -11.72
C ALA A 129 -22.18 -13.26 -12.23
N ALA A 130 -21.88 -13.36 -13.53
CA ALA A 130 -20.96 -12.55 -14.31
C ALA A 130 -21.43 -11.09 -14.35
N GLY A 131 -21.35 -10.42 -13.21
CA GLY A 131 -21.70 -9.03 -12.99
C GLY A 131 -20.48 -8.15 -13.17
N GLN A 132 -20.43 -7.52 -14.35
CA GLN A 132 -19.86 -6.20 -14.66
C GLN A 132 -18.85 -5.65 -13.64
N THR A 133 -17.57 -5.76 -13.97
CA THR A 133 -16.39 -5.47 -13.13
C THR A 133 -15.66 -4.20 -13.60
N HIS A 134 -16.43 -3.16 -13.92
CA HIS A 134 -15.94 -1.91 -14.49
C HIS A 134 -15.36 -0.98 -13.41
N LEU A 135 -16.02 -0.87 -12.26
CA LEU A 135 -15.58 -0.04 -11.14
C LEU A 135 -14.32 -0.60 -10.51
N LEU A 136 -14.25 -1.92 -10.32
CA LEU A 136 -13.05 -2.61 -9.84
C LEU A 136 -11.84 -2.35 -10.75
N ARG A 137 -12.02 -2.46 -12.07
CA ARG A 137 -10.96 -2.20 -13.06
C ARG A 137 -10.43 -0.76 -12.95
N ILE A 138 -11.35 0.21 -12.88
CA ILE A 138 -10.98 1.63 -12.72
C ILE A 138 -10.21 1.83 -11.41
N LEU A 139 -10.69 1.26 -10.31
CA LEU A 139 -10.07 1.41 -9.00
C LEU A 139 -8.66 0.80 -8.97
N LEU A 140 -8.47 -0.37 -9.60
CA LEU A 140 -7.17 -1.04 -9.73
C LEU A 140 -6.18 -0.17 -10.51
N VAL A 141 -6.55 0.28 -11.72
CA VAL A 141 -5.67 1.08 -12.60
C VAL A 141 -5.34 2.43 -11.96
N ARG A 142 -6.32 3.12 -11.37
CA ARG A 142 -6.09 4.42 -10.72
C ARG A 142 -5.26 4.30 -9.45
N SER A 143 -5.50 3.27 -8.63
CA SER A 143 -4.68 3.02 -7.43
C SER A 143 -3.23 2.74 -7.79
N LEU A 144 -2.97 2.00 -8.87
CA LEU A 144 -1.61 1.80 -9.36
C LEU A 144 -1.01 3.09 -9.94
N GLY A 145 -1.79 3.88 -10.68
CA GLY A 145 -1.36 5.20 -11.17
C GLY A 145 -0.91 6.12 -10.01
N PHE A 146 -1.64 6.09 -8.89
CA PHE A 146 -1.24 6.79 -7.66
C PHE A 146 0.10 6.28 -7.11
N VAL A 147 0.26 4.96 -6.98
CA VAL A 147 1.51 4.37 -6.47
C VAL A 147 2.68 4.69 -7.39
N TYR A 148 2.51 4.59 -8.72
CA TYR A 148 3.53 5.01 -9.68
C TYR A 148 3.87 6.49 -9.56
N ALA A 149 2.89 7.37 -9.36
CA ALA A 149 3.15 8.80 -9.19
C ALA A 149 4.05 9.05 -7.99
N VAL A 150 3.77 8.41 -6.86
CA VAL A 150 4.64 8.51 -5.68
C VAL A 150 6.03 7.94 -5.95
N ALA A 151 6.12 6.77 -6.58
CA ALA A 151 7.39 6.11 -6.88
C ALA A 151 8.27 6.94 -7.83
N PHE A 152 7.70 7.46 -8.91
CA PHE A 152 8.41 8.33 -9.85
C PHE A 152 8.74 9.71 -9.28
N LEU A 153 7.89 10.25 -8.39
CA LEU A 153 8.22 11.49 -7.68
C LEU A 153 9.45 11.29 -6.78
N ILE A 154 9.58 10.14 -6.12
CA ILE A 154 10.80 9.80 -5.36
C ILE A 154 12.02 9.78 -6.30
N VAL A 155 11.90 9.18 -7.49
CA VAL A 155 12.98 9.19 -8.49
C VAL A 155 13.31 10.61 -8.96
N ALA A 156 12.29 11.42 -9.25
CA ALA A 156 12.47 12.80 -9.72
C ALA A 156 13.16 13.69 -8.68
N LEU A 157 12.86 13.51 -7.40
CA LEU A 157 13.36 14.38 -6.33
C LEU A 157 14.64 13.88 -5.67
N GLN A 158 14.85 12.57 -5.61
CA GLN A 158 15.97 11.96 -4.90
C GLN A 158 16.90 11.15 -5.80
N GLY A 159 16.52 10.85 -7.04
CA GLY A 159 17.30 9.98 -7.95
C GLY A 159 18.70 10.52 -8.21
N ARG A 160 18.82 11.80 -8.58
CA ARG A 160 20.12 12.44 -8.85
C ARG A 160 21.05 12.46 -7.63
N PRO A 161 20.67 13.00 -6.45
CA PRO A 161 21.57 13.03 -5.29
C PRO A 161 21.90 11.64 -4.73
N LEU A 162 21.05 10.64 -4.93
CA LEU A 162 21.29 9.27 -4.44
C LEU A 162 22.10 8.42 -5.42
N VAL A 163 21.65 8.31 -6.66
CA VAL A 163 22.16 7.34 -7.66
C VAL A 163 22.63 7.98 -8.97
N GLY A 164 22.68 9.31 -9.03
CA GLY A 164 23.32 10.04 -10.13
C GLY A 164 24.83 9.79 -10.19
N ARG A 165 25.49 10.31 -11.23
CA ARG A 165 26.95 10.13 -11.42
C ARG A 165 27.77 10.70 -10.27
N ALA A 166 27.33 11.82 -9.74
CA ALA A 166 27.87 12.41 -8.51
C ALA A 166 26.99 12.07 -7.30
N GLY A 167 26.16 11.04 -7.33
CA GLY A 167 25.29 10.67 -6.21
C GLY A 167 26.05 10.08 -5.01
N LEU A 168 25.32 9.81 -3.93
CA LEU A 168 25.85 9.07 -2.77
C LEU A 168 26.18 7.61 -3.06
N SER A 169 25.63 7.03 -4.13
CA SER A 169 25.91 5.69 -4.61
C SER A 169 25.86 5.68 -6.14
N PRO A 170 26.92 6.16 -6.80
CA PRO A 170 26.92 6.32 -8.25
C PRO A 170 26.88 4.97 -8.96
N VAL A 171 26.09 4.88 -10.03
CA VAL A 171 26.05 3.69 -10.89
C VAL A 171 27.36 3.60 -11.66
N LEU A 172 28.17 2.56 -11.37
CA LEU A 172 29.43 2.28 -12.05
C LEU A 172 29.19 1.86 -13.51
N GLU A 173 30.20 2.05 -14.36
CA GLU A 173 30.12 2.13 -15.83
C GLU A 173 29.43 0.96 -16.57
N GLU A 174 29.27 -0.21 -15.95
CA GLU A 174 28.61 -1.39 -16.55
C GLU A 174 27.07 -1.31 -16.54
N GLY A 175 26.48 -0.44 -15.71
CA GLY A 175 25.03 -0.27 -15.56
C GLY A 175 24.43 0.96 -16.26
N GLN A 176 25.17 1.61 -17.16
CA GLN A 176 24.78 2.92 -17.70
C GLN A 176 23.41 2.85 -18.42
N LEU A 177 22.47 3.70 -17.99
CA LEU A 177 21.33 4.15 -18.80
C LEU A 177 21.84 4.93 -20.02
N ARG A 178 22.51 4.26 -20.96
CA ARG A 178 22.79 4.82 -22.29
C ARG A 178 21.53 4.76 -23.15
N PHE A 179 20.39 5.19 -22.61
CA PHE A 179 19.21 5.42 -23.42
C PHE A 179 19.40 6.75 -24.14
N LEU A 180 19.24 6.76 -25.47
CA LEU A 180 19.09 7.98 -26.27
C LEU A 180 20.30 8.96 -26.28
N PHE A 181 21.53 8.50 -26.06
CA PHE A 181 22.74 9.36 -26.04
C PHE A 181 22.73 10.44 -24.94
N LEU A 182 21.85 10.35 -23.95
CA LEU A 182 21.73 11.29 -22.86
C LEU A 182 22.70 11.00 -21.71
N ASP A 183 22.99 12.03 -20.92
CA ASP A 183 23.67 11.88 -19.64
C ASP A 183 22.79 11.10 -18.64
N HIS A 184 23.40 10.31 -17.76
CA HIS A 184 22.70 9.46 -16.79
C HIS A 184 21.78 10.28 -15.88
N ASP A 185 22.25 11.43 -15.40
CA ASP A 185 21.47 12.30 -14.50
C ASP A 185 20.26 12.89 -15.24
N ALA A 186 20.44 13.26 -16.51
CA ALA A 186 19.34 13.72 -17.37
C ALA A 186 18.33 12.60 -17.67
N CYS A 187 18.79 11.35 -17.85
CA CYS A 187 17.93 10.18 -17.97
C CYS A 187 17.10 9.97 -16.70
N LEU A 188 17.70 10.08 -15.51
CA LEU A 188 17.00 9.92 -14.24
C LEU A 188 15.92 10.99 -14.05
N GLU A 189 16.24 12.26 -14.31
CA GLU A 189 15.27 13.36 -14.24
C GLU A 189 14.13 13.17 -15.26
N LEU A 190 14.46 12.79 -16.50
CA LEU A 190 13.47 12.54 -17.54
C LEU A 190 12.54 11.39 -17.15
N ILE A 191 13.07 10.26 -16.69
CA ILE A 191 12.28 9.11 -16.27
C ILE A 191 11.41 9.48 -15.06
N GLY A 192 11.97 10.16 -14.06
CA GLY A 192 11.24 10.60 -12.87
C GLY A 192 10.07 11.52 -13.20
N TRP A 193 10.30 12.62 -13.91
CA TRP A 193 9.24 13.60 -14.21
C TRP A 193 8.24 13.09 -15.25
N SER A 194 8.70 12.40 -16.30
CA SER A 194 7.78 11.83 -17.30
C SER A 194 6.91 10.73 -16.71
N GLY A 195 7.50 9.86 -15.89
CA GLY A 195 6.79 8.83 -15.14
C GLY A 195 5.75 9.45 -14.22
N PHE A 196 6.13 10.44 -13.41
CA PHE A 196 5.24 11.14 -12.48
C PHE A 196 4.03 11.77 -13.18
N LEU A 197 4.26 12.45 -14.30
CA LEU A 197 3.19 13.13 -15.04
C LEU A 197 2.25 12.14 -15.72
N LEU A 198 2.80 11.11 -16.36
CA LEU A 198 2.01 10.06 -17.01
C LEU A 198 1.18 9.26 -15.98
N SER A 199 1.75 8.93 -14.83
CA SER A 199 1.06 8.21 -13.76
C SER A 199 0.02 9.07 -13.06
N SER A 200 0.28 10.37 -12.88
CA SER A 200 -0.71 11.32 -12.37
C SER A 200 -1.89 11.45 -13.33
N ALA A 201 -1.63 11.53 -14.64
CA ALA A 201 -2.67 11.53 -15.66
C ALA A 201 -3.50 10.23 -15.64
N GLN A 202 -2.87 9.06 -15.44
CA GLN A 202 -3.56 7.79 -15.27
C GLN A 202 -4.38 7.73 -13.97
N CYS A 203 -3.84 8.22 -12.85
CA CYS A 203 -4.55 8.31 -11.57
C CYS A 203 -5.83 9.16 -11.68
N LEU A 204 -5.76 10.27 -12.40
CA LEU A 204 -6.90 11.16 -12.66
C LEU A 204 -7.86 10.62 -13.74
N GLY A 205 -7.53 9.52 -14.40
CA GLY A 205 -8.32 8.95 -15.50
C GLY A 205 -8.27 9.77 -16.79
N LEU A 206 -7.27 10.64 -16.95
CA LEU A 206 -7.02 11.38 -18.19
C LEU A 206 -6.41 10.47 -19.27
N VAL A 207 -5.72 9.41 -18.85
CA VAL A 207 -5.08 8.44 -19.74
C VAL A 207 -5.32 7.02 -19.22
N ASP A 208 -6.13 6.26 -19.96
CA ASP A 208 -6.47 4.87 -19.60
C ASP A 208 -5.96 3.85 -20.63
N HIS A 209 -5.10 4.24 -21.58
CA HIS A 209 -4.67 3.38 -22.69
C HIS A 209 -3.59 2.38 -22.30
N VAL A 210 -3.57 1.22 -22.97
CA VAL A 210 -2.54 0.18 -22.78
C VAL A 210 -1.12 0.71 -22.93
N ALA A 211 -0.91 1.64 -23.86
CA ALA A 211 0.41 2.25 -24.10
C ALA A 211 0.92 3.04 -22.88
N ALA A 212 0.03 3.66 -22.11
CA ALA A 212 0.40 4.36 -20.89
C ALA A 212 0.80 3.38 -19.79
N SER A 213 0.03 2.31 -19.57
CA SER A 213 0.39 1.27 -18.59
C SER A 213 1.70 0.57 -18.95
N VAL A 214 1.90 0.22 -20.23
CA VAL A 214 3.17 -0.36 -20.71
C VAL A 214 4.32 0.63 -20.58
N GLY A 215 4.08 1.90 -20.91
CA GLY A 215 5.06 2.98 -20.78
C GLY A 215 5.51 3.20 -19.34
N LEU A 216 4.58 3.29 -18.39
CA LEU A 216 4.88 3.42 -16.96
C LEU A 216 5.66 2.22 -16.43
N TRP A 217 5.22 1.01 -16.76
CA TRP A 217 5.92 -0.21 -16.37
C TRP A 217 7.34 -0.26 -16.96
N GLY A 218 7.48 0.04 -18.25
CA GLY A 218 8.77 0.06 -18.94
C GLY A 218 9.72 1.13 -18.41
N LEU A 219 9.24 2.35 -18.16
CA LEU A 219 10.02 3.43 -17.55
C LEU A 219 10.53 3.02 -16.17
N TYR A 220 9.67 2.43 -15.34
CA TYR A 220 10.07 1.99 -14.00
C TYR A 220 11.05 0.82 -14.06
N LEU A 221 10.87 -0.14 -14.99
CA LEU A 221 11.78 -1.26 -15.19
C LEU A 221 13.17 -0.80 -15.61
N VAL A 222 13.23 0.14 -16.56
CA VAL A 222 14.49 0.74 -17.04
C VAL A 222 15.20 1.45 -15.89
N PHE A 223 14.47 2.27 -15.14
CA PHE A 223 15.01 2.92 -13.94
C PHE A 223 15.51 1.89 -12.92
N TYR A 224 14.68 0.93 -12.52
CA TYR A 224 15.02 -0.04 -11.48
C TYR A 224 16.25 -0.85 -11.87
N ARG A 225 16.33 -1.37 -13.11
CA ARG A 225 17.50 -2.09 -13.63
C ARG A 225 18.79 -1.27 -13.53
N SER A 226 18.73 0.03 -13.80
CA SER A 226 19.90 0.90 -13.65
C SER A 226 20.29 1.13 -12.20
N ALA A 227 19.30 1.22 -11.32
CA ALA A 227 19.48 1.49 -9.90
C ALA A 227 19.87 0.24 -9.10
N LEU A 228 19.70 -0.97 -9.64
CA LEU A 228 20.12 -2.23 -9.00
C LEU A 228 21.61 -2.25 -8.65
N HIS A 229 22.43 -1.56 -9.44
CA HIS A 229 23.87 -1.46 -9.20
C HIS A 229 24.25 -0.37 -8.18
N ALA A 230 23.29 0.45 -7.74
CA ALA A 230 23.52 1.42 -6.67
C ALA A 230 23.37 0.70 -5.33
N GLU A 231 24.41 0.77 -4.50
CA GLU A 231 24.67 -0.10 -3.36
C GLU A 231 23.42 -0.40 -2.50
N HIS A 232 22.53 0.55 -2.17
CA HIS A 232 21.38 0.24 -1.29
C HIS A 232 20.06 1.05 -1.46
N PHE A 233 20.05 2.21 -2.13
CA PHE A 233 18.89 3.13 -2.04
C PHE A 233 17.60 2.69 -2.76
N PHE A 234 17.67 1.73 -3.70
CA PHE A 234 16.53 1.30 -4.52
C PHE A 234 16.36 -0.22 -4.55
N HIS A 235 16.72 -0.91 -3.47
CA HIS A 235 16.70 -2.38 -3.40
C HIS A 235 15.67 -2.91 -2.38
N TYR A 236 14.54 -2.23 -2.23
CA TYR A 236 13.49 -2.62 -1.28
C TYR A 236 12.44 -3.55 -1.91
N GLY A 237 11.74 -4.33 -1.08
CA GLY A 237 10.72 -5.29 -1.52
C GLY A 237 9.63 -4.70 -2.42
N TRP A 238 9.20 -3.48 -2.11
CA TRP A 238 8.19 -2.77 -2.90
C TRP A 238 8.70 -2.27 -4.26
N ASP A 239 10.02 -2.13 -4.43
CA ASP A 239 10.60 -1.66 -5.69
C ASP A 239 10.50 -2.71 -6.80
N PHE A 240 10.54 -4.00 -6.49
CA PHE A 240 10.24 -5.06 -7.46
C PHE A 240 8.77 -5.51 -7.44
N GLN A 241 8.05 -5.35 -6.32
CA GLN A 241 6.59 -5.61 -6.28
C GLN A 241 5.82 -4.75 -7.28
N ILE A 242 6.20 -3.48 -7.42
CA ILE A 242 5.50 -2.55 -8.34
C ILE A 242 5.68 -2.96 -9.81
N LEU A 243 6.77 -3.65 -10.15
CA LEU A 243 6.98 -4.22 -11.49
C LEU A 243 6.06 -5.41 -11.74
N GLU A 244 5.91 -6.30 -10.76
CA GLU A 244 4.98 -7.43 -10.85
C GLU A 244 3.52 -6.97 -10.91
N THR A 245 3.11 -6.09 -9.99
CA THR A 245 1.77 -5.49 -9.98
C THR A 245 1.51 -4.71 -11.27
N GLY A 246 2.47 -3.89 -11.70
CA GLY A 246 2.37 -3.11 -12.93
C GLY A 246 2.15 -3.96 -14.18
N PHE A 247 2.93 -5.03 -14.31
CA PHE A 247 2.80 -5.97 -15.42
C PHE A 247 1.40 -6.59 -15.49
N LEU A 248 0.88 -7.08 -14.36
CA LEU A 248 -0.46 -7.68 -14.29
C LEU A 248 -1.56 -6.67 -14.68
N LEU A 249 -1.43 -5.41 -14.27
CA LEU A 249 -2.45 -4.38 -14.54
C LEU A 249 -2.43 -3.84 -15.98
N ILE A 250 -1.37 -4.08 -16.77
CA ILE A 250 -1.39 -3.80 -18.22
C ILE A 250 -2.58 -4.49 -18.90
N PHE A 251 -2.88 -5.72 -18.48
CA PHE A 251 -3.97 -6.55 -19.01
C PHE A 251 -5.36 -6.14 -18.51
N LEU A 252 -5.44 -5.12 -17.65
CA LEU A 252 -6.69 -4.48 -17.21
C LEU A 252 -7.01 -3.18 -17.98
N SER A 253 -6.17 -2.79 -18.94
CA SER A 253 -6.44 -1.67 -19.82
C SER A 253 -7.67 -1.94 -20.72
N PRO A 254 -8.41 -0.91 -21.17
CA PRO A 254 -9.59 -1.05 -22.03
C PRO A 254 -9.33 -1.84 -23.32
N THR A 255 -8.07 -1.88 -23.79
CA THR A 255 -7.65 -2.66 -24.96
C THR A 255 -7.86 -4.17 -24.75
N PHE A 256 -7.58 -4.68 -23.55
CA PHE A 256 -7.78 -6.09 -23.19
C PHE A 256 -9.13 -6.33 -22.50
N CYS A 257 -9.85 -5.28 -22.13
CA CYS A 257 -11.17 -5.33 -21.49
C CYS A 257 -12.22 -4.55 -22.32
N PRO A 258 -12.52 -4.97 -23.58
CA PRO A 258 -13.40 -4.22 -24.49
C PRO A 258 -14.84 -4.11 -23.98
N ASP A 259 -15.32 -5.08 -23.19
CA ASP A 259 -16.64 -5.07 -22.52
C ASP A 259 -16.58 -4.39 -21.14
N GLY A 260 -15.46 -3.74 -20.79
CA GLY A 260 -15.20 -3.19 -19.46
C GLY A 260 -14.93 -4.25 -18.38
N ARG A 261 -14.90 -5.54 -18.74
CA ARG A 261 -14.70 -6.67 -17.82
C ARG A 261 -13.22 -7.12 -17.82
N PRO A 262 -12.53 -7.11 -16.66
CA PRO A 262 -11.24 -7.74 -16.47
C PRO A 262 -11.36 -9.25 -16.62
N SER A 263 -10.30 -9.87 -17.16
CA SER A 263 -10.21 -11.32 -17.24
C SER A 263 -10.21 -11.92 -15.83
N GLY A 264 -11.06 -12.93 -15.58
CA GLY A 264 -11.07 -13.67 -14.31
C GLY A 264 -9.70 -14.25 -13.96
N THR A 265 -8.93 -14.60 -14.99
CA THR A 265 -7.54 -15.05 -14.87
C THR A 265 -6.62 -13.97 -14.30
N VAL A 266 -6.69 -12.73 -14.81
CA VAL A 266 -5.86 -11.62 -14.31
C VAL A 266 -6.24 -11.27 -12.88
N LEU A 267 -7.54 -11.30 -12.55
CA LEU A 267 -8.00 -11.12 -11.16
C LEU A 267 -7.49 -12.24 -10.25
N TRP A 268 -7.45 -13.49 -10.73
CA TRP A 268 -6.89 -14.60 -9.97
C TRP A 268 -5.38 -14.45 -9.77
N LEU A 269 -4.63 -13.99 -10.78
CA LEU A 269 -3.20 -13.72 -10.67
C LEU A 269 -2.90 -12.58 -9.69
N LEU A 270 -3.75 -11.55 -9.64
CA LEU A 270 -3.65 -10.50 -8.61
C LEU A 270 -3.91 -11.05 -7.21
N ARG A 271 -4.90 -11.94 -7.05
CA ARG A 271 -5.15 -12.63 -5.77
C ARG A 271 -3.98 -13.53 -5.38
N TRP A 272 -3.36 -14.21 -6.34
CA TRP A 272 -2.15 -15.00 -6.14
C TRP A 272 -0.96 -14.14 -5.69
N LEU A 273 -0.78 -12.96 -6.29
CA LEU A 273 0.21 -11.98 -5.84
C LEU A 273 -0.09 -11.51 -4.40
N ALA A 274 -1.33 -11.11 -4.11
CA ALA A 274 -1.74 -10.70 -2.77
C ALA A 274 -1.50 -11.80 -1.72
N PHE A 275 -1.84 -13.05 -2.06
CA PHE A 275 -1.55 -14.21 -1.22
C PHE A 275 -0.06 -14.33 -0.91
N ARG A 276 0.81 -14.28 -1.94
CA ARG A 276 2.26 -14.38 -1.75
C ARG A 276 2.84 -13.24 -0.92
N VAL A 277 2.37 -12.01 -1.13
CA VAL A 277 2.82 -10.85 -0.37
C VAL A 277 2.46 -10.99 1.10
N MET A 278 1.20 -11.26 1.41
CA MET A 278 0.73 -11.38 2.79
C MET A 278 1.38 -12.58 3.50
N LEU A 279 1.38 -13.75 2.86
CA LEU A 279 1.95 -14.96 3.43
C LEU A 279 3.48 -14.85 3.59
N GLY A 280 4.16 -14.23 2.62
CA GLY A 280 5.60 -13.97 2.68
C GLY A 280 5.97 -13.12 3.90
N ALA A 281 5.25 -12.03 4.13
CA ALA A 281 5.46 -11.14 5.28
C ALA A 281 5.17 -11.82 6.63
N GLY A 282 4.15 -12.70 6.70
CA GLY A 282 3.86 -13.47 7.91
C GLY A 282 4.91 -14.55 8.17
N ARG A 283 5.34 -15.26 7.13
CA ARG A 283 6.33 -16.35 7.26
C ARG A 283 7.71 -15.84 7.64
N SER A 284 8.12 -14.67 7.14
CA SER A 284 9.39 -14.07 7.55
C SER A 284 9.44 -13.80 9.06
N LYS A 285 8.29 -13.56 9.71
CA LYS A 285 8.19 -13.36 11.17
C LYS A 285 8.27 -14.69 11.94
N LEU A 286 7.65 -15.75 11.43
CA LEU A 286 7.76 -17.09 12.03
C LEU A 286 9.18 -17.67 11.95
N MET A 287 9.88 -17.38 10.85
CA MET A 287 11.24 -17.86 10.59
C MET A 287 12.32 -16.91 11.13
N ALA A 288 11.92 -15.79 11.72
CA ALA A 288 12.83 -14.85 12.34
C ALA A 288 13.60 -15.54 13.47
N GLN A 289 14.87 -15.15 13.66
CA GLN A 289 15.69 -15.69 14.75
C GLN A 289 15.17 -15.19 16.11
N GLU A 290 14.51 -14.03 16.11
CA GLU A 290 13.95 -13.38 17.26
C GLU A 290 12.80 -14.20 17.87
N THR A 291 12.86 -14.39 19.19
CA THR A 291 11.84 -15.13 19.93
C THR A 291 10.55 -14.33 20.13
N CYS A 292 10.55 -13.02 19.90
CA CYS A 292 9.42 -12.14 20.26
C CYS A 292 8.12 -12.45 19.48
N TRP A 293 8.24 -13.06 18.29
CA TRP A 293 7.08 -13.44 17.47
C TRP A 293 6.42 -14.72 17.97
N ARG A 294 7.12 -15.53 18.75
CA ARG A 294 6.65 -16.83 19.21
C ARG A 294 5.47 -16.67 20.16
N TRP A 295 4.58 -17.66 20.15
CA TRP A 295 3.38 -17.73 20.99
C TRP A 295 3.67 -17.60 22.49
N GLU A 296 4.89 -17.93 22.93
CA GLU A 296 5.35 -17.82 24.32
C GLU A 296 5.56 -16.35 24.78
N HIS A 297 5.88 -15.43 23.86
CA HIS A 297 6.29 -14.06 24.20
C HIS A 297 5.33 -12.98 23.66
N LEU A 298 5.04 -13.01 22.35
CA LEU A 298 4.16 -12.07 21.65
C LEU A 298 4.46 -10.57 21.92
N ASP A 299 5.72 -10.22 22.17
CA ASP A 299 6.14 -8.88 22.64
C ASP A 299 6.82 -8.02 21.56
N CYS A 300 6.85 -8.46 20.30
CA CYS A 300 7.54 -7.69 19.24
C CYS A 300 7.03 -6.26 19.08
N LEU A 301 5.72 -6.02 19.22
CA LEU A 301 5.15 -4.68 19.07
C LEU A 301 5.56 -3.72 20.20
N SER A 302 6.05 -4.23 21.33
CA SER A 302 6.63 -3.42 22.41
C SER A 302 7.90 -2.70 21.97
N PHE A 303 8.65 -3.28 21.02
CA PHE A 303 9.87 -2.67 20.49
C PHE A 303 9.61 -1.97 19.16
N HIS A 304 8.80 -2.61 18.31
CA HIS A 304 8.60 -2.22 16.92
C HIS A 304 8.29 -0.73 16.75
N PHE A 305 7.29 -0.20 17.46
CA PHE A 305 6.85 1.18 17.25
C PHE A 305 7.93 2.22 17.56
N GLU A 306 8.77 1.98 18.59
CA GLU A 306 9.90 2.87 18.92
C GLU A 306 11.03 2.74 17.91
N THR A 307 11.32 1.52 17.45
CA THR A 307 12.51 1.22 16.64
C THR A 307 12.28 1.26 15.12
N THR A 308 11.03 1.45 14.66
CA THR A 308 10.71 1.62 13.23
C THR A 308 11.52 2.72 12.54
N GLY A 309 11.80 2.59 11.24
CA GLY A 309 12.69 3.52 10.54
C GLY A 309 12.33 4.98 10.66
N SER A 310 11.14 5.33 10.19
CA SER A 310 10.53 6.63 10.43
C SER A 310 9.24 6.42 11.23
N PRO A 311 9.28 6.56 12.56
CA PRO A 311 8.11 6.38 13.40
C PRO A 311 7.06 7.45 13.07
N SER A 312 5.79 7.06 13.12
CA SER A 312 4.67 7.99 12.97
C SER A 312 4.23 8.54 14.33
N PRO A 313 3.52 9.68 14.39
CA PRO A 313 2.92 10.16 15.64
C PRO A 313 2.05 9.10 16.31
N LEU A 314 1.23 8.39 15.53
CA LEU A 314 0.36 7.34 16.08
C LEU A 314 1.18 6.14 16.56
N GLY A 315 2.25 5.78 15.85
CA GLY A 315 3.19 4.75 16.29
C GLY A 315 3.78 5.06 17.66
N TRP A 316 4.17 6.31 17.91
CA TRP A 316 4.64 6.74 19.23
C TRP A 316 3.58 6.52 20.32
N PHE A 317 2.31 6.88 20.08
CA PHE A 317 1.24 6.60 21.04
C PHE A 317 1.00 5.11 21.23
N MET A 318 1.05 4.33 20.15
CA MET A 318 0.90 2.88 20.19
C MET A 318 2.03 2.21 20.98
N HIS A 319 3.25 2.75 20.97
CA HIS A 319 4.35 2.25 21.79
C HIS A 319 4.01 2.27 23.31
N HIS A 320 3.20 3.23 23.75
CA HIS A 320 2.75 3.35 25.13
C HIS A 320 1.43 2.62 25.42
N ALA A 321 0.90 1.84 24.46
CA ALA A 321 -0.27 1.02 24.69
C ALA A 321 0.00 -0.06 25.76
N PRO A 322 -1.02 -0.50 26.51
CA PRO A 322 -0.83 -1.55 27.51
C PRO A 322 -0.33 -2.84 26.86
N PRO A 323 0.51 -3.65 27.54
CA PRO A 323 1.13 -4.85 26.97
C PRO A 323 0.13 -5.82 26.32
N ALA A 324 -1.06 -5.98 26.91
CA ALA A 324 -2.10 -6.85 26.36
C ALA A 324 -2.59 -6.39 24.98
N ALA A 325 -2.68 -5.08 24.72
CA ALA A 325 -3.07 -4.54 23.42
C ALA A 325 -1.97 -4.78 22.37
N LEU A 326 -0.71 -4.65 22.77
CA LEU A 326 0.44 -4.93 21.91
C LEU A 326 0.54 -6.42 21.56
N GLN A 327 0.36 -7.31 22.54
CA GLN A 327 0.30 -8.76 22.33
C GLN A 327 -0.86 -9.14 21.40
N LEU A 328 -2.05 -8.55 21.60
CA LEU A 328 -3.18 -8.76 20.70
C LEU A 328 -2.86 -8.29 19.28
N GLY A 329 -2.11 -7.20 19.12
CA GLY A 329 -1.62 -6.73 17.83
C GLY A 329 -0.70 -7.75 17.14
N VAL A 330 0.19 -8.42 17.89
CA VAL A 330 1.03 -9.52 17.36
C VAL A 330 0.17 -10.70 16.91
N VAL A 331 -0.85 -11.09 17.70
CA VAL A 331 -1.78 -12.16 17.33
C VAL A 331 -2.58 -11.78 16.07
N ALA A 332 -3.06 -10.54 15.99
CA ALA A 332 -3.77 -10.03 14.81
C ALA A 332 -2.87 -10.03 13.56
N ASN A 333 -1.60 -9.64 13.70
CA ASN A 333 -0.61 -9.74 12.64
C ASN A 333 -0.50 -11.19 12.13
N HIS A 334 -0.29 -12.17 13.02
CA HIS A 334 -0.22 -13.57 12.62
C HIS A 334 -1.51 -14.06 11.95
N ALA A 335 -2.68 -13.71 12.48
CA ALA A 335 -3.95 -14.09 11.89
C ALA A 335 -4.11 -13.55 10.45
N VAL A 336 -3.84 -12.26 10.24
CA VAL A 336 -4.06 -11.60 8.96
C VAL A 336 -2.98 -11.91 7.92
N GLU A 337 -1.73 -12.14 8.34
CA GLU A 337 -0.63 -12.44 7.41
C GLU A 337 -0.41 -13.95 7.18
N LEU A 338 -0.90 -14.85 8.05
CA LEU A 338 -0.68 -16.29 7.89
C LEU A 338 -1.95 -17.09 7.61
N ALA A 339 -3.07 -16.75 8.27
CA ALA A 339 -4.32 -17.52 8.13
C ALA A 339 -5.24 -16.92 7.06
N VAL A 340 -5.50 -15.62 7.12
CA VAL A 340 -6.38 -14.91 6.17
C VAL A 340 -5.94 -15.04 4.70
N PRO A 341 -4.64 -15.09 4.34
CA PRO A 341 -4.27 -15.18 2.92
C PRO A 341 -4.82 -16.44 2.24
N TRP A 342 -4.93 -17.57 2.94
CA TRP A 342 -5.55 -18.78 2.38
C TRP A 342 -7.00 -18.56 1.96
N LEU A 343 -7.71 -17.67 2.67
CA LEU A 343 -9.08 -17.29 2.37
C LEU A 343 -9.20 -16.41 1.12
N ILE A 344 -8.11 -15.72 0.70
CA ILE A 344 -8.06 -14.93 -0.55
C ILE A 344 -8.25 -15.83 -1.78
N LEU A 345 -7.69 -17.04 -1.74
CA LEU A 345 -7.75 -18.01 -2.83
C LEU A 345 -9.04 -18.84 -2.82
N PHE A 346 -9.86 -18.70 -1.77
CA PHE A 346 -11.08 -19.47 -1.60
C PHE A 346 -12.18 -18.98 -2.57
N PRO A 347 -12.91 -19.90 -3.23
CA PRO A 347 -13.87 -19.52 -4.28
C PRO A 347 -15.13 -18.83 -3.74
N CYS A 348 -15.48 -19.04 -2.47
CA CYS A 348 -16.67 -18.44 -1.87
C CYS A 348 -16.55 -16.91 -1.77
N ARG A 349 -17.54 -16.20 -2.32
CA ARG A 349 -17.58 -14.73 -2.37
C ARG A 349 -17.46 -14.09 -0.99
N ALA A 350 -18.23 -14.54 -0.02
CA ALA A 350 -18.25 -13.94 1.33
C ALA A 350 -16.88 -14.07 2.01
N VAL A 351 -16.27 -15.26 1.91
CA VAL A 351 -14.93 -15.55 2.46
C VAL A 351 -13.87 -14.68 1.79
N ARG A 352 -13.92 -14.57 0.45
CA ARG A 352 -12.98 -13.74 -0.31
C ARG A 352 -13.11 -12.25 0.04
N LEU A 353 -14.34 -11.74 0.18
CA LEU A 353 -14.58 -10.34 0.59
C LEU A 353 -14.04 -10.08 2.00
N PHE A 354 -14.30 -10.98 2.94
CA PHE A 354 -13.75 -10.89 4.29
C PHE A 354 -12.22 -10.86 4.26
N ALA A 355 -11.59 -11.75 3.49
CA ALA A 355 -10.14 -11.83 3.38
C ALA A 355 -9.52 -10.56 2.78
N GLY A 356 -10.12 -10.04 1.70
CA GLY A 356 -9.68 -8.81 1.06
C GLY A 356 -9.83 -7.59 1.97
N VAL A 357 -11.00 -7.40 2.58
CA VAL A 357 -11.28 -6.27 3.47
C VAL A 357 -10.37 -6.29 4.71
N SER A 358 -10.27 -7.42 5.39
CA SER A 358 -9.43 -7.54 6.59
C SER A 358 -7.97 -7.28 6.29
N SER A 359 -7.45 -7.80 5.17
CA SER A 359 -6.08 -7.53 4.72
C SER A 359 -5.85 -6.07 4.35
N ILE A 360 -6.80 -5.42 3.65
CA ILE A 360 -6.72 -3.99 3.33
C ILE A 360 -6.72 -3.16 4.61
N LEU A 361 -7.65 -3.41 5.54
CA LEU A 361 -7.68 -2.72 6.82
C LEU A 361 -6.37 -2.89 7.58
N PHE A 362 -5.80 -4.09 7.58
CA PHE A 362 -4.52 -4.35 8.22
C PHE A 362 -3.37 -3.54 7.59
N MET A 363 -3.26 -3.52 6.26
CA MET A 363 -2.27 -2.68 5.54
C MET A 363 -2.45 -1.18 5.84
N LEU A 364 -3.70 -0.69 5.89
CA LEU A 364 -3.99 0.69 6.25
C LEU A 364 -3.63 1.01 7.71
N GLY A 365 -3.88 0.08 8.63
CA GLY A 365 -3.47 0.21 10.04
C GLY A 365 -1.94 0.29 10.20
N ILE A 366 -1.20 -0.52 9.44
CA ILE A 366 0.27 -0.43 9.38
C ILE A 366 0.71 0.92 8.81
N ALA A 367 0.07 1.41 7.75
CA ALA A 367 0.38 2.72 7.18
C ALA A 367 0.10 3.88 8.15
N LEU A 368 -0.95 3.76 8.98
CA LEU A 368 -1.27 4.78 9.99
C LEU A 368 -0.28 4.78 11.15
N THR A 369 0.31 3.63 11.48
CA THR A 369 1.17 3.47 12.66
C THR A 369 2.67 3.53 12.33
N GLY A 370 3.07 3.44 11.06
CA GLY A 370 4.47 3.62 10.63
C GLY A 370 4.62 4.02 9.17
N ASN A 371 5.76 4.62 8.83
CA ASN A 371 6.01 5.14 7.49
C ASN A 371 6.73 4.14 6.58
N TYR A 372 6.01 3.21 5.96
CA TYR A 372 6.60 2.15 5.12
C TYR A 372 6.62 2.47 3.62
N ALA A 373 7.04 3.69 3.26
CA ALA A 373 7.00 4.16 1.87
C ALA A 373 5.60 3.94 1.26
N PHE A 374 5.54 3.54 -0.02
CA PHE A 374 4.30 3.18 -0.72
C PHE A 374 3.95 1.69 -0.61
N LEU A 375 4.67 0.89 0.21
CA LEU A 375 4.47 -0.56 0.33
C LEU A 375 3.02 -0.93 0.68
N ASN A 376 2.47 -0.37 1.76
CA ASN A 376 1.13 -0.71 2.22
C ASN A 376 0.07 -0.40 1.15
N HIS A 377 0.23 0.74 0.46
CA HIS A 377 -0.64 1.18 -0.61
C HIS A 377 -0.54 0.26 -1.83
N LEU A 378 0.67 -0.12 -2.19
CA LEU A 378 0.95 -1.07 -3.26
C LEU A 378 0.37 -2.45 -2.97
N THR A 379 0.46 -2.95 -1.74
CA THR A 379 -0.12 -4.24 -1.31
C THR A 379 -1.65 -4.20 -1.31
N CYS A 380 -2.26 -3.05 -1.01
CA CYS A 380 -3.71 -2.86 -1.17
C CYS A 380 -4.17 -3.05 -2.63
N VAL A 381 -3.37 -2.67 -3.64
CA VAL A 381 -3.76 -2.78 -5.06
C VAL A 381 -4.17 -4.20 -5.46
N PRO A 382 -3.34 -5.26 -5.36
CA PRO A 382 -3.76 -6.61 -5.70
C PRO A 382 -4.85 -7.14 -4.75
N LEU A 383 -4.92 -6.69 -3.49
CA LEU A 383 -6.00 -7.06 -2.57
C LEU A 383 -7.37 -6.55 -3.02
N LEU A 384 -7.45 -5.46 -3.79
CA LEU A 384 -8.72 -5.01 -4.38
C LEU A 384 -9.33 -6.07 -5.30
N ALA A 385 -8.54 -6.97 -5.89
CA ALA A 385 -9.05 -8.06 -6.72
C ALA A 385 -9.94 -9.06 -5.95
N CYS A 386 -9.92 -9.03 -4.62
CA CYS A 386 -10.86 -9.78 -3.77
C CYS A 386 -12.27 -9.20 -3.77
N LEU A 387 -12.40 -7.90 -4.05
CA LEU A 387 -13.65 -7.14 -4.07
C LEU A 387 -14.40 -7.35 -5.40
N ASP A 388 -15.68 -6.99 -5.41
CA ASP A 388 -16.51 -6.97 -6.62
C ASP A 388 -17.27 -5.65 -6.75
N ASP A 389 -17.76 -5.36 -7.97
CA ASP A 389 -18.50 -4.13 -8.25
C ASP A 389 -19.78 -4.01 -7.41
N LYS A 390 -20.41 -5.11 -7.00
CA LYS A 390 -21.58 -5.07 -6.10
C LYS A 390 -21.19 -4.47 -4.74
N PHE A 391 -20.09 -4.93 -4.17
CA PHE A 391 -19.53 -4.40 -2.92
C PHE A 391 -19.10 -2.93 -3.09
N LEU A 392 -18.34 -2.63 -4.13
CA LEU A 392 -17.84 -1.26 -4.39
C LEU A 392 -18.98 -0.27 -4.65
N HIS A 393 -19.99 -0.67 -5.43
CA HIS A 393 -21.15 0.17 -5.71
C HIS A 393 -21.97 0.44 -4.44
N SER A 394 -22.22 -0.59 -3.61
CA SER A 394 -22.87 -0.41 -2.31
C SER A 394 -22.06 0.52 -1.39
N PHE A 395 -20.74 0.44 -1.45
CA PHE A 395 -19.86 1.26 -0.63
C PHE A 395 -19.85 2.74 -1.05
N PHE A 396 -19.64 3.02 -2.34
CA PHE A 396 -19.50 4.38 -2.88
C PHE A 396 -20.83 5.05 -3.24
N PHE A 397 -21.85 4.28 -3.64
CA PHE A 397 -23.15 4.77 -4.12
C PHE A 397 -24.31 4.13 -3.35
N PRO A 398 -24.40 4.32 -2.02
CA PRO A 398 -25.40 3.65 -1.17
C PRO A 398 -26.85 4.04 -1.49
N LEU A 399 -27.07 5.17 -2.19
CA LEU A 399 -28.38 5.72 -2.53
C LEU A 399 -28.77 5.53 -4.01
N SER A 400 -27.92 4.89 -4.82
CA SER A 400 -28.16 4.75 -6.27
C SER A 400 -28.77 3.38 -6.60
N SER A 401 -29.81 3.38 -7.44
CA SER A 401 -30.34 2.16 -8.07
C SER A 401 -29.31 1.55 -9.03
N ALA A 402 -29.47 0.25 -9.28
CA ALA A 402 -28.54 -0.69 -9.91
C ALA A 402 -27.59 -0.16 -10.99
N PRO A 403 -26.35 -0.72 -11.08
CA PRO A 403 -25.35 -0.29 -12.05
C PRO A 403 -25.86 -0.41 -13.50
N PRO A 404 -25.48 0.53 -14.39
CA PRO A 404 -25.91 0.52 -15.78
C PRO A 404 -25.38 -0.72 -16.51
N ALA A 405 -26.28 -1.45 -17.17
CA ALA A 405 -25.93 -2.65 -17.91
C ALA A 405 -24.97 -2.34 -19.07
N GLY A 406 -23.79 -2.97 -19.05
CA GLY A 406 -22.78 -2.81 -20.10
C GLY A 406 -23.26 -3.33 -21.46
N LYS A 407 -23.02 -2.56 -22.52
CA LYS A 407 -23.30 -2.95 -23.91
C LYS A 407 -22.34 -4.04 -24.38
N HIS A 408 -22.83 -5.03 -25.13
CA HIS A 408 -22.02 -6.09 -25.75
C HIS A 408 -21.06 -5.52 -26.81
N SER A 409 -19.77 -5.86 -26.72
CA SER A 409 -18.74 -5.51 -27.72
C SER A 409 -18.49 -6.67 -28.70
N PRO A 410 -17.87 -6.41 -29.87
CA PRO A 410 -17.73 -7.40 -30.93
C PRO A 410 -16.75 -8.54 -30.60
N HIS A 411 -17.14 -9.78 -30.96
CA HIS A 411 -16.45 -11.05 -30.68
C HIS A 411 -14.94 -11.11 -30.95
N ARG A 412 -14.41 -10.33 -31.91
CA ARG A 412 -13.00 -10.39 -32.32
C ARG A 412 -12.02 -9.85 -31.25
N ARG A 413 -12.45 -8.89 -30.42
CA ARG A 413 -11.62 -8.35 -29.32
C ARG A 413 -11.57 -9.26 -28.10
N ILE A 414 -12.59 -10.11 -27.94
CA ILE A 414 -12.70 -11.09 -26.83
C ILE A 414 -11.70 -12.25 -27.02
N LEU A 415 -11.44 -12.67 -28.27
CA LEU A 415 -10.47 -13.74 -28.53
C LEU A 415 -9.03 -13.29 -28.22
N PHE A 416 -8.67 -12.07 -28.60
CA PHE A 416 -7.35 -11.48 -28.32
C PHE A 416 -7.08 -11.35 -26.81
N SER A 417 -8.07 -10.89 -26.03
CA SER A 417 -7.93 -10.78 -24.57
C SER A 417 -7.81 -12.15 -23.89
N ARG A 418 -8.52 -13.17 -24.36
CA ARG A 418 -8.38 -14.55 -23.87
C ARG A 418 -7.02 -15.15 -24.20
N ALA A 419 -6.51 -14.94 -25.42
CA ALA A 419 -5.18 -15.39 -25.81
C ALA A 419 -4.09 -14.71 -24.96
N ALA A 420 -4.18 -13.39 -24.76
CA ALA A 420 -3.27 -12.65 -23.88
C ALA A 420 -3.31 -13.18 -22.44
N ALA A 421 -4.50 -13.43 -21.87
CA ALA A 421 -4.63 -14.00 -20.53
C ALA A 421 -4.00 -15.40 -20.42
N VAL A 422 -4.13 -16.25 -21.44
CA VAL A 422 -3.48 -17.57 -21.49
C VAL A 422 -1.96 -17.43 -21.52
N VAL A 423 -1.42 -16.56 -22.38
CA VAL A 423 0.03 -16.33 -22.50
C VAL A 423 0.61 -15.79 -21.19
N VAL A 424 -0.05 -14.83 -20.55
CA VAL A 424 0.36 -14.27 -19.26
C VAL A 424 0.36 -15.35 -18.17
N SER A 425 -0.69 -16.17 -18.13
CA SER A 425 -0.78 -17.26 -17.16
C SER A 425 0.29 -18.30 -17.38
N ALA A 426 0.52 -18.70 -18.63
CA ALA A 426 1.59 -19.62 -18.99
C ALA A 426 2.97 -19.05 -18.60
N THR A 427 3.20 -17.75 -18.83
CA THR A 427 4.46 -17.08 -18.45
C THR A 427 4.66 -17.09 -16.94
N ILE A 428 3.63 -16.75 -16.16
CA ILE A 428 3.73 -16.71 -14.69
C ILE A 428 3.88 -18.12 -14.13
N VAL A 429 3.13 -19.10 -14.62
CA VAL A 429 3.25 -20.50 -14.19
C VAL A 429 4.65 -21.04 -14.51
N LEU A 430 5.14 -20.79 -15.73
CA LEU A 430 6.48 -21.22 -16.13
C LEU A 430 7.55 -20.61 -15.22
N LYS A 431 7.51 -19.28 -14.99
CA LYS A 431 8.45 -18.59 -14.10
C LYS A 431 8.29 -18.96 -12.62
N SER A 432 7.11 -19.41 -12.19
CA SER A 432 6.85 -19.83 -10.80
C SER A 432 7.44 -21.20 -10.48
N VAL A 433 7.57 -22.08 -11.48
CA VAL A 433 7.95 -23.49 -11.32
C VAL A 433 9.38 -23.75 -11.79
N VAL A 434 9.80 -23.11 -12.89
CA VAL A 434 11.12 -23.32 -13.50
C VAL A 434 12.10 -22.30 -12.93
N PRO A 435 13.18 -22.72 -12.26
CA PRO A 435 14.24 -21.81 -11.85
C PRO A 435 14.93 -21.19 -13.08
N GLU A 436 15.24 -19.89 -13.04
CA GLU A 436 15.92 -19.19 -14.13
C GLU A 436 17.40 -19.58 -14.23
N GLU A 437 18.02 -19.99 -13.12
CA GLU A 437 19.40 -20.47 -13.06
C GLU A 437 19.46 -21.98 -12.75
N GLU A 438 20.36 -22.71 -13.42
CA GLU A 438 20.61 -24.13 -13.15
C GLU A 438 21.02 -24.35 -11.68
N GLY A 439 20.20 -25.11 -10.93
CA GLY A 439 20.42 -25.38 -9.50
C GLY A 439 19.78 -24.37 -8.54
N GLY A 440 19.12 -23.32 -9.03
CA GLY A 440 18.40 -22.34 -8.22
C GLY A 440 17.07 -22.87 -7.66
N ALA A 441 16.59 -22.27 -6.57
CA ALA A 441 15.27 -22.59 -6.02
C ALA A 441 14.16 -21.86 -6.81
N SER A 442 13.05 -22.55 -7.08
CA SER A 442 11.89 -21.93 -7.74
C SER A 442 11.14 -21.00 -6.77
N PRO A 443 10.43 -19.96 -7.25
CA PRO A 443 9.64 -19.07 -6.39
C PRO A 443 8.67 -19.81 -5.48
N VAL A 444 7.99 -20.85 -6.00
CA VAL A 444 7.06 -21.68 -5.21
C VAL A 444 7.81 -22.57 -4.22
N GLY A 445 8.97 -23.12 -4.62
CA GLY A 445 9.84 -23.87 -3.72
C GLY A 445 10.32 -23.02 -2.54
N ASN A 446 10.72 -21.76 -2.80
CA ASN A 446 11.08 -20.80 -1.76
C ASN A 446 9.91 -20.42 -0.87
N LEU A 447 8.68 -20.35 -1.40
CA LEU A 447 7.49 -20.05 -0.61
C LEU A 447 7.18 -21.10 0.48
N PHE A 448 7.79 -22.29 0.40
CA PHE A 448 7.64 -23.34 1.41
C PHE A 448 8.97 -23.81 2.01
N GLY A 449 10.11 -23.36 1.48
CA GLY A 449 11.46 -23.72 1.92
C GLY A 449 12.04 -22.85 3.03
N SER A 450 13.34 -22.95 3.27
CA SER A 450 14.07 -22.21 4.32
C SER A 450 14.85 -21.00 3.79
N HIS A 451 14.66 -20.65 2.51
CA HIS A 451 15.44 -19.63 1.79
C HIS A 451 15.05 -18.19 2.17
N PRO A 452 15.86 -17.17 1.80
CA PRO A 452 15.54 -15.78 2.06
C PRO A 452 14.19 -15.42 1.44
N TRP A 453 13.27 -14.92 2.27
CA TRP A 453 11.91 -14.67 1.85
C TRP A 453 11.76 -13.39 1.02
N LEU A 454 12.82 -12.58 0.88
CA LEU A 454 12.90 -11.45 -0.02
C LEU A 454 13.85 -11.79 -1.18
N GLN A 455 13.30 -12.19 -2.32
CA GLN A 455 14.11 -12.63 -3.45
C GLN A 455 13.39 -12.38 -4.79
N THR A 456 14.18 -12.01 -5.79
CA THR A 456 13.77 -11.90 -7.19
C THR A 456 14.29 -13.11 -7.94
N PHE A 457 13.45 -13.72 -8.78
CA PHE A 457 13.80 -14.97 -9.48
C PHE A 457 13.94 -14.81 -10.98
N ASP A 458 13.56 -13.64 -11.50
CA ASP A 458 13.61 -13.37 -12.92
C ASP A 458 14.02 -11.94 -13.23
N SER A 459 14.66 -11.77 -14.37
CA SER A 459 15.19 -10.46 -14.76
C SER A 459 14.08 -9.41 -15.02
N LEU A 460 12.84 -9.82 -15.27
CA LEU A 460 11.69 -8.93 -15.45
C LEU A 460 10.89 -8.72 -14.16
N PHE A 461 11.30 -9.33 -13.04
CA PHE A 461 10.66 -9.21 -11.73
C PHE A 461 9.16 -9.55 -11.75
N LEU A 462 8.76 -10.54 -12.54
CA LEU A 462 7.38 -10.95 -12.74
C LEU A 462 6.88 -11.96 -11.72
N VAL A 463 7.78 -12.67 -11.03
CA VAL A 463 7.41 -13.57 -9.93
C VAL A 463 8.46 -13.49 -8.83
N ASN A 464 8.14 -12.84 -7.72
CA ASN A 464 9.07 -12.64 -6.60
C ASN A 464 8.56 -13.21 -5.27
N ALA A 465 9.44 -13.24 -4.26
CA ALA A 465 9.14 -13.51 -2.86
C ALA A 465 9.23 -12.22 -2.02
N TYR A 466 8.29 -12.06 -1.07
CA TYR A 466 7.99 -10.79 -0.41
C TYR A 466 8.01 -10.86 1.14
N GLY A 467 9.07 -11.40 1.71
CA GLY A 467 9.28 -11.46 3.16
C GLY A 467 9.95 -10.21 3.68
N VAL A 468 9.21 -9.39 4.43
CA VAL A 468 9.71 -8.14 5.00
C VAL A 468 9.43 -8.09 6.50
N PHE A 469 10.30 -7.38 7.24
CA PHE A 469 10.16 -7.14 8.68
C PHE A 469 10.03 -8.41 9.54
N GLY A 470 10.77 -9.46 9.19
CA GLY A 470 10.93 -10.64 10.05
C GLY A 470 11.74 -10.31 11.31
N SER A 471 12.88 -9.65 11.13
CA SER A 471 13.72 -9.17 12.23
C SER A 471 13.15 -7.89 12.84
N ILE A 472 13.15 -7.82 14.17
CA ILE A 472 12.68 -6.66 14.94
C ILE A 472 13.82 -6.12 15.79
N THR A 473 14.22 -4.90 15.47
CA THR A 473 15.22 -4.16 16.23
C THR A 473 14.71 -3.84 17.63
N LYS A 474 15.52 -4.09 18.66
CA LYS A 474 15.13 -3.86 20.08
C LYS A 474 15.72 -2.57 20.66
N ARG A 475 16.77 -2.02 20.05
CA ARG A 475 17.41 -0.78 20.48
C ARG A 475 17.53 0.22 19.34
N ARG A 476 17.06 1.43 19.56
CA ARG A 476 17.16 2.50 18.58
C ARG A 476 18.50 3.24 18.67
N THR A 477 19.52 2.74 17.99
CA THR A 477 20.78 3.49 17.82
C THR A 477 20.64 4.47 16.66
N GLU A 478 21.01 5.73 16.88
CA GLU A 478 20.91 6.79 15.89
C GLU A 478 22.20 7.56 15.74
N VAL A 479 22.48 7.97 14.50
CA VAL A 479 23.55 8.91 14.18
C VAL A 479 22.99 10.33 14.14
N VAL A 480 23.73 11.26 14.76
CA VAL A 480 23.52 12.70 14.71
C VAL A 480 24.77 13.31 14.10
N LEU A 481 24.59 14.06 13.02
CA LEU A 481 25.67 14.80 12.38
C LEU A 481 25.64 16.24 12.86
N SER A 482 26.80 16.84 13.12
CA SER A 482 26.89 18.26 13.46
C SER A 482 27.95 18.95 12.63
N LEU A 483 27.64 20.15 12.15
CA LEU A 483 28.53 21.02 11.38
C LEU A 483 29.26 21.97 12.33
N ALA A 484 30.56 22.16 12.13
CA ALA A 484 31.31 23.21 12.81
C ALA A 484 30.97 24.58 12.21
N ARG A 485 30.66 25.57 13.05
CA ARG A 485 30.58 26.98 12.64
C ARG A 485 31.98 27.59 12.55
N ASP A 486 32.20 28.44 11.55
CA ASP A 486 33.49 29.10 11.30
C ASP A 486 34.09 29.73 12.57
N GLY A 487 35.36 29.38 12.85
CA GLY A 487 36.17 30.02 13.90
C GLY A 487 36.04 29.47 15.33
N GLN A 488 35.24 28.42 15.58
CA GLN A 488 35.19 27.77 16.90
C GLN A 488 35.71 26.33 16.82
N ASP A 489 37.03 26.20 16.78
CA ASP A 489 37.71 24.92 16.95
C ASP A 489 37.58 24.44 18.41
N GLY A 490 36.50 23.71 18.70
CA GLY A 490 36.48 22.75 19.80
C GLY A 490 35.80 23.15 21.12
N SER A 491 35.06 24.26 21.21
CA SER A 491 34.14 24.46 22.34
C SER A 491 32.77 23.81 22.06
N SER A 492 32.08 23.36 23.11
CA SER A 492 30.76 22.73 23.04
C SER A 492 29.65 23.64 22.49
N SER A 493 29.93 24.92 22.22
CA SER A 493 29.00 25.93 21.72
C SER A 493 29.01 26.15 20.19
N GLY A 494 29.93 25.50 19.45
CA GLY A 494 30.18 25.78 18.03
C GLY A 494 29.54 24.83 17.00
N TRP A 495 28.79 23.81 17.44
CA TRP A 495 28.26 22.76 16.57
C TRP A 495 26.77 22.93 16.27
N GLU A 496 26.40 22.86 15.00
CA GLU A 496 25.00 22.88 14.55
C GLU A 496 24.59 21.49 14.07
N GLU A 497 23.57 20.90 14.70
CA GLU A 497 23.08 19.57 14.30
C GLU A 497 22.37 19.62 12.93
N ILE A 498 22.70 18.67 12.07
CA ILE A 498 21.99 18.45 10.80
C ILE A 498 20.67 17.74 11.13
N GLU A 499 19.56 18.40 10.82
CA GLU A 499 18.23 17.81 10.86
C GLU A 499 17.97 17.04 9.57
N PHE A 500 17.69 15.75 9.69
CA PHE A 500 17.16 14.89 8.64
C PHE A 500 15.71 15.25 8.32
N MET A 501 15.15 14.70 7.24
CA MET A 501 13.78 15.03 6.84
C MET A 501 12.75 14.55 7.88
N CYS A 502 12.77 13.26 8.19
CA CYS A 502 11.77 12.59 9.03
C CYS A 502 12.29 11.48 9.93
N LYS A 503 13.60 11.18 9.87
CA LYS A 503 14.29 10.41 10.90
C LYS A 503 14.25 11.15 12.25
N PRO A 504 14.11 10.43 13.38
CA PRO A 504 14.33 10.97 14.72
C PRO A 504 15.77 11.43 14.92
N ASP A 505 15.91 12.71 15.24
CA ASP A 505 17.17 13.40 15.55
C ASP A 505 16.95 14.40 16.70
N GLY A 506 16.22 15.50 16.47
CA GLY A 506 15.90 16.48 17.49
C GLY A 506 14.95 15.93 18.56
N LEU A 507 15.26 16.20 19.84
CA LEU A 507 14.48 15.69 20.97
C LEU A 507 13.03 16.20 21.00
N ARG A 508 12.78 17.38 20.44
CA ARG A 508 11.47 18.03 20.36
C ARG A 508 10.81 17.86 18.98
N LYS A 509 11.45 17.15 18.06
CA LYS A 509 10.93 16.96 16.72
C LYS A 509 9.74 16.00 16.76
N LEU A 510 8.60 16.49 16.29
CA LEU A 510 7.40 15.69 16.08
C LEU A 510 7.73 14.57 15.07
N PRO A 511 7.45 13.29 15.39
CA PRO A 511 7.56 12.21 14.42
C PRO A 511 6.76 12.53 13.15
N CYS A 512 7.32 12.27 11.97
CA CYS A 512 6.62 12.61 10.74
C CYS A 512 5.53 11.60 10.38
N PHE A 513 4.52 12.05 9.61
CA PHE A 513 3.64 11.17 8.85
C PHE A 513 3.81 11.48 7.35
N VAL A 514 4.48 10.57 6.63
CA VAL A 514 4.92 10.79 5.23
C VAL A 514 4.49 9.70 4.25
N THR A 515 4.05 8.53 4.72
CA THR A 515 3.52 7.50 3.81
C THR A 515 2.38 8.09 2.97
N PRO A 516 2.34 7.86 1.64
CA PRO A 516 3.12 6.88 0.86
C PRO A 516 4.50 7.35 0.39
N TYR A 517 4.89 8.61 0.61
CA TYR A 517 6.20 9.10 0.18
C TYR A 517 7.33 8.48 1.00
N HIS A 518 8.54 8.45 0.44
CA HIS A 518 9.69 7.77 1.02
C HIS A 518 10.95 8.65 0.98
N PHE A 519 11.43 9.08 2.14
CA PHE A 519 12.76 9.68 2.28
C PHE A 519 13.80 8.56 2.34
N ARG A 520 14.34 8.18 1.17
CA ARG A 520 15.23 7.02 1.03
C ARG A 520 16.54 7.20 1.78
N PHE A 521 17.05 8.43 1.86
CA PHE A 521 18.26 8.73 2.62
C PHE A 521 18.07 8.45 4.12
N ASP A 522 17.03 9.02 4.72
CA ASP A 522 16.65 8.79 6.13
C ASP A 522 16.46 7.30 6.44
N TRP A 523 15.77 6.58 5.56
CA TRP A 523 15.48 5.16 5.74
C TRP A 523 16.75 4.31 5.67
N GLU A 524 17.65 4.60 4.74
CA GLU A 524 18.91 3.87 4.60
C GLU A 524 19.86 4.13 5.77
N VAL A 525 19.87 5.35 6.32
CA VAL A 525 20.57 5.66 7.57
C VAL A 525 20.04 4.79 8.71
N TRP A 526 18.72 4.66 8.85
CA TRP A 526 18.12 3.78 9.85
C TRP A 526 18.49 2.30 9.64
N ILE A 527 18.41 1.79 8.41
CA ILE A 527 18.78 0.39 8.12
C ILE A 527 20.22 0.15 8.56
N ALA A 528 21.16 0.99 8.11
CA ALA A 528 22.57 0.77 8.35
C ALA A 528 22.97 0.98 9.83
N VAL A 529 22.44 2.01 10.50
CA VAL A 529 22.86 2.40 11.86
C VAL A 529 22.04 1.75 12.95
N THR A 530 20.75 1.54 12.72
CA THR A 530 19.82 1.00 13.73
C THR A 530 19.61 -0.49 13.51
N ALA A 531 19.06 -0.89 12.36
CA ALA A 531 18.65 -2.27 12.13
C ALA A 531 19.85 -3.23 12.02
N MET A 532 20.83 -2.90 11.18
CA MET A 532 22.07 -3.67 11.02
C MET A 532 23.08 -3.37 12.14
N GLY A 533 23.07 -2.15 12.66
CA GLY A 533 23.96 -1.70 13.72
C GLY A 533 23.71 -2.35 15.08
N GLU A 534 22.51 -2.88 15.35
CA GLU A 534 22.23 -3.63 16.59
C GLU A 534 23.13 -4.86 16.72
N HIS A 535 23.49 -5.50 15.61
CA HIS A 535 24.35 -6.69 15.59
C HIS A 535 25.84 -6.36 15.40
N THR A 536 26.16 -5.30 14.66
CA THR A 536 27.54 -4.96 14.26
C THR A 536 28.18 -3.85 15.09
N GLY A 537 27.38 -3.11 15.87
CA GLY A 537 27.82 -1.95 16.64
C GLY A 537 27.75 -0.63 15.84
N PRO A 538 27.92 0.53 16.53
CA PRO A 538 27.83 1.84 15.90
C PRO A 538 29.03 2.12 14.99
N VAL A 539 28.80 2.05 13.68
CA VAL A 539 29.78 2.34 12.63
C VAL A 539 29.17 3.27 11.58
N THR A 540 29.95 4.24 11.11
CA THR A 540 29.55 5.17 10.05
C THR A 540 29.53 4.44 8.69
N PRO A 541 28.38 4.23 8.03
CA PRO A 541 28.32 3.42 6.81
C PRO A 541 28.97 4.11 5.59
N PRO A 542 29.36 3.36 4.54
CA PRO A 542 30.08 3.91 3.38
C PRO A 542 29.38 5.07 2.68
N PHE A 543 28.07 4.97 2.45
CA PHE A 543 27.30 6.04 1.81
C PHE A 543 27.23 7.29 2.69
N LEU A 544 27.17 7.14 4.02
CA LEU A 544 27.18 8.27 4.95
C LEU A 544 28.55 8.95 5.00
N ARG A 545 29.65 8.20 4.88
CA ARG A 545 30.99 8.78 4.71
C ARG A 545 31.10 9.60 3.41
N ARG A 546 30.49 9.12 2.32
CA ARG A 546 30.42 9.88 1.05
C ARG A 546 29.56 11.14 1.19
N PHE A 547 28.44 11.06 1.90
CA PHE A 547 27.62 12.22 2.26
C PHE A 547 28.44 13.25 3.05
N ILE A 548 29.12 12.84 4.14
CA ILE A 548 29.97 13.73 4.95
C ILE A 548 31.03 14.42 4.10
N ARG A 549 31.71 13.68 3.21
CA ARG A 549 32.71 14.26 2.29
C ARG A 549 32.10 15.33 1.38
N LYS A 550 30.92 15.07 0.83
CA LYS A 550 30.20 16.00 -0.05
C LYS A 550 29.74 17.26 0.68
N VAL A 551 29.27 17.11 1.91
CA VAL A 551 28.92 18.25 2.77
C VAL A 551 30.15 19.12 3.06
N LEU A 552 31.29 18.50 3.39
CA LEU A 552 32.59 19.19 3.56
C LEU A 552 33.13 19.82 2.25
N GLN A 553 32.50 19.53 1.10
CA GLN A 553 32.84 20.11 -0.20
C GLN A 553 31.82 21.18 -0.66
N GLY A 554 30.79 21.47 0.14
CA GLY A 554 29.75 22.43 -0.24
C GLY A 554 28.71 21.89 -1.24
N ASP A 555 28.57 20.57 -1.35
CA ASP A 555 27.66 19.94 -2.32
C ASP A 555 26.18 20.19 -1.97
N ARG A 556 25.50 20.93 -2.84
CA ARG A 556 24.08 21.31 -2.66
C ARG A 556 23.12 20.13 -2.87
N ASP A 557 23.44 19.20 -3.77
CA ASP A 557 22.59 18.05 -4.07
C ASP A 557 22.56 17.11 -2.86
N ALA A 558 23.71 16.89 -2.20
CA ALA A 558 23.79 16.15 -0.95
C ALA A 558 23.01 16.85 0.17
N MET A 559 23.21 18.17 0.37
CA MET A 559 22.47 18.92 1.39
C MET A 559 20.96 19.00 1.11
N GLY A 560 20.52 18.80 -0.13
CA GLY A 560 19.10 18.67 -0.49
C GLY A 560 18.40 17.42 0.08
N LEU A 561 19.15 16.42 0.55
CA LEU A 561 18.62 15.20 1.18
C LEU A 561 18.23 15.39 2.65
N VAL A 562 18.65 16.49 3.27
CA VAL A 562 18.40 16.81 4.68
C VAL A 562 17.61 18.12 4.80
N ARG A 563 17.04 18.38 5.99
CA ARG A 563 16.23 19.57 6.26
C ARG A 563 17.09 20.80 6.51
N THR A 564 18.23 20.66 7.19
CA THR A 564 19.18 21.75 7.42
C THR A 564 19.69 22.29 6.08
N ARG A 565 19.63 23.61 5.90
CA ARG A 565 20.15 24.29 4.70
C ARG A 565 21.45 24.99 5.03
N MET A 566 22.44 24.88 4.14
CA MET A 566 23.63 25.73 4.21
C MET A 566 23.38 27.04 3.48
N ALA A 567 23.93 28.14 4.00
CA ALA A 567 23.94 29.40 3.27
C ALA A 567 24.84 29.28 2.04
N ASP A 568 24.55 30.07 1.00
CA ASP A 568 25.32 30.06 -0.24
C ASP A 568 26.80 30.35 0.02
N GLY A 569 27.68 29.43 -0.42
CA GLY A 569 29.13 29.58 -0.31
C GLY A 569 29.74 29.20 1.05
N GLN A 570 28.94 28.83 2.04
CA GLN A 570 29.46 28.28 3.30
C GLN A 570 29.82 26.80 3.13
N VAL A 571 31.07 26.46 3.48
CA VAL A 571 31.56 25.08 3.53
C VAL A 571 32.01 24.80 4.96
N PRO A 572 31.42 23.82 5.66
CA PRO A 572 31.80 23.52 7.03
C PRO A 572 33.24 23.00 7.09
N SER A 573 34.01 23.45 8.09
CA SER A 573 35.40 23.01 8.28
C SER A 573 35.50 21.55 8.79
N ALA A 574 34.49 21.13 9.55
CA ALA A 574 34.42 19.79 10.13
C ALA A 574 32.97 19.32 10.30
N VAL A 575 32.80 18.01 10.29
CA VAL A 575 31.55 17.31 10.61
C VAL A 575 31.83 16.37 11.78
N LYS A 576 31.08 16.55 12.88
CA LYS A 576 31.05 15.62 14.00
C LYS A 576 29.96 14.57 13.76
N VAL A 577 30.28 13.31 14.04
CA VAL A 577 29.39 12.16 13.93
C VAL A 577 29.23 11.59 15.35
N SER A 578 28.04 11.72 15.91
CA SER A 578 27.74 11.26 17.27
C SER A 578 26.68 10.16 17.21
N PHE A 579 26.95 9.02 17.82
CA PHE A 579 26.01 7.91 17.97
C PHE A 579 25.34 7.97 19.33
N TYR A 580 24.03 7.84 19.33
CA TYR A 580 23.19 7.92 20.51
C TYR A 580 22.23 6.72 20.56
N LEU A 581 21.89 6.30 21.78
CA LEU A 581 20.75 5.43 22.02
C LEU A 581 19.52 6.31 22.25
N TYR A 582 18.54 6.21 21.37
CA TYR A 582 17.26 6.90 21.47
C TYR A 582 16.21 6.03 22.17
N ARG A 583 15.29 6.68 22.87
CA ARG A 583 14.08 6.09 23.46
C ARG A 583 12.91 7.05 23.28
N ALA A 584 11.70 6.51 23.13
CA ALA A 584 10.48 7.29 23.21
C ALA A 584 10.35 7.87 24.62
N SER A 585 10.08 9.16 24.72
CA SER A 585 9.82 9.81 26.00
C SER A 585 8.50 9.32 26.61
N SER A 586 8.28 9.54 27.89
CA SER A 586 6.96 9.29 28.49
C SER A 586 5.93 10.35 28.09
N LEU A 587 4.64 10.05 28.24
CA LEU A 587 3.57 11.05 28.05
C LEU A 587 3.73 12.25 29.01
N ALA A 588 4.21 12.00 30.23
CA ALA A 588 4.48 13.06 31.20
C ALA A 588 5.63 13.97 30.75
N GLU A 589 6.70 13.41 30.19
CA GLU A 589 7.82 14.18 29.60
C GLU A 589 7.38 14.97 28.37
N LEU A 590 6.54 14.39 27.52
CA LEU A 590 6.00 15.08 26.34
C LEU A 590 5.17 16.29 26.77
N LEU A 591 4.29 16.13 27.76
CA LEU A 591 3.43 17.22 28.25
C LEU A 591 4.21 18.31 29.01
N SER A 592 5.21 17.92 29.81
CA SER A 592 5.98 18.88 30.63
C SER A 592 7.08 19.59 29.85
N SER A 593 7.76 18.88 28.95
CA SER A 593 8.97 19.37 28.30
C SER A 593 8.85 19.48 26.79
N GLY A 594 7.78 18.98 26.15
CA GLY A 594 7.63 18.96 24.69
C GLY A 594 8.63 18.07 23.97
N ARG A 595 9.30 17.16 24.68
CA ARG A 595 10.22 16.18 24.09
C ARG A 595 9.45 14.94 23.68
N TRP A 596 9.73 14.46 22.48
CA TRP A 596 9.23 13.19 21.93
C TRP A 596 10.23 12.05 22.12
N TRP A 597 11.50 12.42 22.27
CA TRP A 597 12.62 11.51 22.35
C TRP A 597 13.56 11.87 23.50
N GLU A 598 14.14 10.84 24.10
CA GLU A 598 15.31 10.93 24.95
C GLU A 598 16.50 10.30 24.24
N ARG A 599 17.70 10.82 24.48
CA ARG A 599 18.92 10.26 23.90
C ARG A 599 20.05 10.16 24.91
N ARG A 600 20.82 9.08 24.85
CA ARG A 600 22.04 8.86 25.63
C ARG A 600 23.22 8.66 24.68
N LEU A 601 24.30 9.42 24.90
CA LEU A 601 25.50 9.33 24.05
C LEU A 601 26.17 7.94 24.19
N LEU A 602 26.54 7.36 23.05
CA LEU A 602 27.29 6.10 22.98
C LEU A 602 28.73 6.33 22.53
N ARG A 603 28.93 7.08 21.44
CA ARG A 603 30.24 7.27 20.78
C ARG A 603 30.26 8.55 19.95
N GLU A 604 31.43 9.15 19.75
CA GLU A 604 31.64 10.29 18.85
C GLU A 604 32.87 10.11 17.96
N GLU A 605 32.81 10.65 16.74
CA GLU A 605 33.88 10.70 15.74
C GLU A 605 33.89 12.10 15.10
N ILE A 606 35.06 12.65 14.72
CA ILE A 606 35.16 13.98 14.08
C ILE A 606 35.89 13.82 12.74
N HIS A 607 35.28 14.33 11.67
CA HIS A 607 35.82 14.35 10.32
C HIS A 607 36.13 15.79 9.90
N ARG A 608 37.35 16.03 9.40
CA ARG A 608 37.80 17.35 8.92
C ARG A 608 37.96 17.34 7.40
N GLY A 609 37.68 18.48 6.76
CA GLY A 609 37.86 18.63 5.32
C GLY A 609 39.34 18.71 4.94
N GLU A 610 39.76 17.97 3.91
CA GLU A 610 41.00 18.24 3.19
C GLU A 610 40.67 19.20 2.04
N GLY A 611 41.27 20.39 2.04
CA GLY A 611 41.02 21.40 1.02
C GLY A 611 41.43 20.93 -0.37
N ARG A 612 40.48 20.38 -1.14
CA ARG A 612 40.59 20.24 -2.60
C ARG A 612 39.25 20.62 -3.24
N GLN A 613 39.30 21.72 -3.99
CA GLN A 613 38.25 22.12 -4.91
C GLN A 613 38.18 21.11 -6.05
N LEU A 614 36.99 20.57 -6.32
CA LEU A 614 36.73 19.77 -7.52
C LEU A 614 36.21 20.70 -8.62
N GLU A 615 36.86 20.66 -9.78
CA GLU A 615 36.38 21.25 -11.02
C GLU A 615 35.03 20.64 -11.40
N GLN A 616 34.03 21.49 -11.60
CA GLN A 616 32.74 21.12 -12.16
C GLN A 616 32.92 20.74 -13.64
N SER A 617 33.15 19.47 -13.91
CA SER A 617 33.16 18.91 -15.26
C SER A 617 31.73 18.59 -15.70
N GLY A 618 31.10 19.53 -16.40
CA GLY A 618 29.91 19.28 -17.20
C GLY A 618 29.86 20.26 -18.36
N ASP A 619 30.20 19.81 -19.57
CA ASP A 619 30.14 20.63 -20.80
C ASP A 619 28.67 20.94 -21.15
N PRO A 620 28.19 22.20 -20.99
CA PRO A 620 26.80 22.56 -21.27
C PRO A 620 26.44 22.42 -22.75
N ALA A 621 27.42 22.41 -23.67
CA ALA A 621 27.20 22.42 -25.11
C ALA A 621 26.80 21.04 -25.71
N ARG A 622 26.85 19.95 -24.93
CA ARG A 622 26.33 18.63 -25.33
C ARG A 622 24.86 18.41 -24.95
N ARG A 623 24.39 19.08 -23.89
CA ARG A 623 23.01 18.98 -23.36
C ARG A 623 21.99 19.56 -24.34
N ASP A 624 22.31 20.69 -24.97
CA ASP A 624 21.44 21.39 -25.92
C ASP A 624 21.20 20.61 -27.24
N ARG A 625 22.20 19.84 -27.69
CA ARG A 625 22.10 19.04 -28.93
C ARG A 625 21.21 17.81 -28.78
N CYS A 626 21.11 17.24 -27.58
CA CYS A 626 20.29 16.04 -27.35
C CYS A 626 18.79 16.36 -27.20
N LEU A 627 18.46 17.50 -26.59
CA LEU A 627 17.08 17.99 -26.49
C LEU A 627 16.48 18.35 -27.86
N LEU A 628 17.32 18.82 -28.78
CA LEU A 628 16.95 19.10 -30.17
C LEU A 628 16.69 17.82 -30.98
N LEU A 629 17.42 16.73 -30.69
CA LEU A 629 17.21 15.43 -31.34
C LEU A 629 15.98 14.69 -30.80
N LEU A 630 15.66 14.83 -29.50
CA LEU A 630 14.45 14.26 -28.90
C LEU A 630 13.18 14.96 -29.40
N SER A 631 13.21 16.28 -29.55
CA SER A 631 12.11 17.04 -30.16
C SER A 631 11.90 16.67 -31.63
N LEU A 632 12.97 16.45 -32.41
CA LEU A 632 12.87 15.94 -33.78
C LEU A 632 12.36 14.48 -33.86
N GLY A 633 12.74 13.61 -32.92
CA GLY A 633 12.24 12.24 -32.82
C GLY A 633 10.75 12.15 -32.49
N LEU A 634 10.27 13.00 -31.57
CA LEU A 634 8.85 13.18 -31.28
C LEU A 634 8.08 13.68 -32.52
N VAL A 635 8.64 14.62 -33.28
CA VAL A 635 8.06 15.12 -34.54
C VAL A 635 8.01 14.04 -35.64
N ALA A 636 9.04 13.21 -35.77
CA ALA A 636 9.04 12.08 -36.69
C ALA A 636 8.00 11.01 -36.31
N TRP A 637 7.80 10.78 -35.00
CA TRP A 637 6.74 9.91 -34.49
C TRP A 637 5.34 10.49 -34.75
N MET A 638 5.16 11.81 -34.63
CA MET A 638 3.92 12.51 -35.03
C MET A 638 3.57 12.28 -36.50
N TRP A 639 4.57 12.30 -37.39
CA TRP A 639 4.35 12.07 -38.82
C TRP A 639 3.88 10.64 -39.14
N LYS A 640 4.35 9.66 -38.34
CA LYS A 640 3.96 8.24 -38.47
C LYS A 640 2.55 7.97 -37.91
N LEU A 641 2.13 8.67 -36.86
CA LEU A 641 0.80 8.56 -36.22
C LEU A 641 -0.34 9.24 -37.00
N ARG A 642 -0.03 10.12 -37.96
CA ARG A 642 -1.00 10.73 -38.89
C ARG A 642 -1.86 9.69 -39.64
N ARG A 643 -1.46 8.42 -39.66
CA ARG A 643 -2.16 7.30 -40.31
C ARG A 643 -3.15 6.53 -39.40
N GLY A 644 -3.21 6.77 -38.08
CA GLY A 644 -4.09 6.06 -37.13
C GLY A 644 -5.53 6.60 -37.01
N GLY A 645 -6.40 6.00 -36.19
CA GLY A 645 -7.83 6.38 -36.06
C GLY A 645 -8.11 7.69 -35.30
N ARG A 646 -9.29 8.30 -35.50
CA ARG A 646 -9.66 9.66 -35.00
C ARG A 646 -9.54 9.86 -33.48
N ARG A 647 -9.75 8.82 -32.68
CA ARG A 647 -9.68 8.87 -31.20
C ARG A 647 -8.25 8.68 -30.69
N GLU A 648 -7.53 7.71 -31.24
CA GLU A 648 -6.10 7.46 -30.97
C GLU A 648 -5.22 8.68 -31.29
N ARG A 649 -5.58 9.48 -32.31
CA ARG A 649 -4.89 10.74 -32.63
C ARG A 649 -5.02 11.80 -31.54
N THR A 650 -6.16 11.89 -30.88
CA THR A 650 -6.43 12.97 -29.92
C THR A 650 -5.66 12.71 -28.62
N ASP A 651 -5.62 11.46 -28.19
CA ASP A 651 -4.95 11.05 -26.96
C ASP A 651 -3.42 11.00 -27.12
N ALA A 652 -2.92 10.60 -28.29
CA ALA A 652 -1.49 10.65 -28.60
C ALA A 652 -0.95 12.09 -28.67
N ILE A 653 -1.71 13.03 -29.24
CA ILE A 653 -1.33 14.46 -29.26
C ILE A 653 -1.31 15.04 -27.85
N LEU A 654 -2.26 14.67 -26.98
CA LEU A 654 -2.27 15.11 -25.58
C LEU A 654 -1.03 14.62 -24.82
N VAL A 655 -0.67 13.34 -24.99
CA VAL A 655 0.56 12.76 -24.42
C VAL A 655 1.82 13.46 -24.95
N VAL A 656 1.85 13.82 -26.24
CA VAL A 656 2.98 14.56 -26.84
C VAL A 656 3.07 15.99 -26.32
N LEU A 657 1.95 16.70 -26.17
CA LEU A 657 1.92 18.04 -25.58
C LEU A 657 2.35 18.00 -24.11
N LEU A 658 1.94 16.98 -23.36
CA LEU A 658 2.43 16.71 -22.01
C LEU A 658 3.95 16.45 -22.01
N LEU A 659 4.45 15.53 -22.84
CA LEU A 659 5.88 15.22 -22.94
C LEU A 659 6.72 16.43 -23.37
N LEU A 660 6.23 17.25 -24.30
CA LEU A 660 6.90 18.48 -24.72
C LEU A 660 6.86 19.57 -23.64
N SER A 661 5.79 19.63 -22.84
CA SER A 661 5.75 20.50 -21.65
C SER A 661 6.73 20.04 -20.56
N VAL A 662 6.98 18.74 -20.43
CA VAL A 662 8.04 18.19 -19.55
C VAL A 662 9.41 18.64 -20.03
N VAL A 663 9.68 18.51 -21.33
CA VAL A 663 10.93 18.98 -21.93
C VAL A 663 11.12 20.47 -21.66
N LEU A 664 10.05 21.26 -21.75
CA LEU A 664 10.08 22.69 -21.46
C LEU A 664 10.38 22.98 -19.97
N VAL A 665 9.74 22.29 -19.03
CA VAL A 665 9.97 22.45 -17.58
C VAL A 665 11.39 22.03 -17.20
N VAL A 666 11.90 20.94 -17.77
CA VAL A 666 13.29 20.46 -17.57
C VAL A 666 14.31 21.45 -18.14
N VAL A 667 13.99 22.11 -19.27
CA VAL A 667 14.85 23.14 -19.89
C VAL A 667 14.82 24.47 -19.14
N MET A 668 13.69 24.82 -18.51
CA MET A 668 13.53 26.07 -17.77
C MET A 668 14.04 26.02 -16.33
N HIS A 669 14.28 24.84 -15.75
CA HIS A 669 14.83 24.69 -14.40
C HIS A 669 16.31 25.12 -14.30
N ASP A 670 17.00 25.35 -15.42
CA ASP A 670 18.39 25.83 -15.47
C ASP A 670 18.45 27.18 -16.20
N MET A 671 18.96 28.22 -15.53
CA MET A 671 18.96 29.63 -16.00
C MET A 671 19.67 29.86 -17.36
N THR A 672 20.39 28.86 -17.87
CA THR A 672 21.11 28.87 -19.15
C THR A 672 20.26 28.44 -20.36
N GLY A 673 19.12 27.76 -20.15
CA GLY A 673 18.26 27.20 -21.21
C GLY A 673 17.12 28.10 -21.71
N VAL A 674 16.97 29.30 -21.15
CA VAL A 674 15.80 30.18 -21.34
C VAL A 674 15.50 30.51 -22.82
N ARG A 675 16.53 30.68 -23.66
CA ARG A 675 16.36 30.97 -25.10
C ARG A 675 15.80 29.79 -25.89
N VAL A 676 16.20 28.56 -25.56
CA VAL A 676 15.71 27.32 -26.19
C VAL A 676 14.29 27.02 -25.69
N GLY A 677 14.02 27.26 -24.40
CA GLY A 677 12.68 27.21 -23.83
C GLY A 677 11.71 28.16 -24.53
N LEU A 678 12.10 29.41 -24.76
CA LEU A 678 11.29 30.40 -25.49
C LEU A 678 11.00 29.99 -26.94
N LEU A 679 11.97 29.42 -27.67
CA LEU A 679 11.78 28.95 -29.04
C LEU A 679 10.86 27.71 -29.11
N LEU A 680 11.01 26.76 -28.20
CA LEU A 680 10.11 25.61 -28.07
C LEU A 680 8.69 26.05 -27.71
N LEU A 681 8.55 27.07 -26.86
CA LEU A 681 7.27 27.64 -26.50
C LEU A 681 6.59 28.32 -27.70
N GLN A 682 7.33 29.11 -28.49
CA GLN A 682 6.81 29.72 -29.72
C GLN A 682 6.35 28.66 -30.73
N LEU A 683 7.08 27.55 -30.85
CA LEU A 683 6.71 26.43 -31.70
C LEU A 683 5.44 25.73 -31.19
N LEU A 684 5.33 25.50 -29.88
CA LEU A 684 4.16 24.91 -29.22
C LEU A 684 2.92 25.80 -29.34
N SER A 685 3.06 27.12 -29.16
CA SER A 685 2.00 28.09 -29.37
C SER A 685 1.55 28.09 -30.83
N ALA A 686 2.46 28.07 -31.79
CA ALA A 686 2.12 28.01 -33.22
C ALA A 686 1.37 26.72 -33.59
N VAL A 687 1.79 25.57 -33.05
CA VAL A 687 1.12 24.27 -33.26
C VAL A 687 -0.26 24.26 -32.60
N ALA A 688 -0.39 24.78 -31.38
CA ALA A 688 -1.65 24.87 -30.66
C ALA A 688 -2.65 25.83 -31.36
N LEU A 689 -2.18 26.97 -31.89
CA LEU A 689 -2.98 27.92 -32.67
C LEU A 689 -3.43 27.34 -34.01
N CYS A 690 -2.55 26.62 -34.73
CA CYS A 690 -2.94 25.89 -35.95
C CYS A 690 -4.00 24.82 -35.66
N TRP A 691 -3.89 24.13 -34.53
CA TRP A 691 -4.83 23.10 -34.09
C TRP A 691 -6.19 23.68 -33.63
N ALA A 692 -6.18 24.80 -32.91
CA ALA A 692 -7.40 25.52 -32.48
C ALA A 692 -8.21 26.05 -33.66
N LYS A 693 -7.53 26.48 -34.74
CA LYS A 693 -8.16 26.97 -35.98
C LYS A 693 -9.01 25.90 -36.70
N GLU A 694 -8.69 24.61 -36.53
CA GLU A 694 -9.47 23.50 -37.09
C GLU A 694 -10.64 23.02 -36.20
N ARG A 695 -10.72 23.48 -34.93
CA ARG A 695 -11.69 22.99 -33.92
C ARG A 695 -12.30 24.10 -33.05
N ALA A 696 -12.68 25.23 -33.65
CA ALA A 696 -13.22 26.42 -32.96
C ALA A 696 -14.51 26.23 -32.09
N ALA A 697 -15.01 25.01 -31.89
CA ALA A 697 -16.24 24.72 -31.17
C ALA A 697 -16.05 24.07 -29.77
N ASP A 698 -14.84 23.66 -29.36
CA ASP A 698 -14.61 22.97 -28.08
C ASP A 698 -13.86 23.86 -27.06
N PRO A 699 -14.52 24.35 -25.99
CA PRO A 699 -13.94 25.31 -25.05
C PRO A 699 -12.78 24.75 -24.22
N LEU A 700 -12.70 23.43 -24.01
CA LEU A 700 -11.60 22.80 -23.26
C LEU A 700 -10.30 22.81 -24.09
N VAL A 701 -10.43 22.62 -25.40
CA VAL A 701 -9.33 22.68 -26.38
C VAL A 701 -8.77 24.09 -26.47
N LEU A 702 -9.65 25.10 -26.46
CA LEU A 702 -9.26 26.50 -26.43
C LEU A 702 -8.52 26.82 -25.11
N ALA A 703 -9.06 26.41 -23.96
CA ALA A 703 -8.43 26.64 -22.66
C ALA A 703 -7.03 25.98 -22.53
N LEU A 704 -6.88 24.74 -23.00
CA LEU A 704 -5.58 24.03 -22.97
C LEU A 704 -4.55 24.60 -23.94
N SER A 705 -4.99 25.24 -25.04
CA SER A 705 -4.09 25.93 -25.98
C SER A 705 -3.42 27.16 -25.38
N PHE A 706 -3.98 27.73 -24.29
CA PHE A 706 -3.37 28.83 -23.52
C PHE A 706 -2.50 28.36 -22.35
N LEU A 707 -2.48 27.07 -22.02
CA LEU A 707 -1.68 26.53 -20.92
C LEU A 707 -0.17 26.86 -21.04
N PRO A 708 0.46 26.81 -22.23
CA PRO A 708 1.84 27.27 -22.40
C PRO A 708 2.02 28.77 -22.12
N LEU A 709 1.00 29.59 -22.39
CA LEU A 709 1.00 31.04 -22.13
C LEU A 709 0.85 31.35 -20.63
N VAL A 710 0.08 30.54 -19.91
CA VAL A 710 -0.06 30.64 -18.45
C VAL A 710 1.23 30.20 -17.75
N VAL A 711 1.90 29.15 -18.26
CA VAL A 711 3.22 28.74 -17.77
C VAL A 711 4.28 29.83 -18.03
N LEU A 712 4.19 30.57 -19.15
CA LEU A 712 5.04 31.75 -19.44
C LEU A 712 4.80 32.93 -18.49
N LEU A 713 3.57 33.12 -18.00
CA LEU A 713 3.26 34.18 -17.02
C LEU A 713 3.66 33.82 -15.60
N LEU A 714 3.83 32.52 -15.29
CA LEU A 714 4.18 32.01 -13.97
C LEU A 714 5.69 31.77 -13.79
N ALA A 715 6.44 31.61 -14.88
CA ALA A 715 7.90 31.54 -14.91
C ALA A 715 8.49 32.94 -15.11
#